data_AF-A0A7X4YHI5-F1
#
_entry.id   AF-A0A7X4YHI5-F1
#
_cell.length_a   1.000
_cell.length_b   1.000
_cell.length_c   1.000
_cell.angle_alpha   90.00
_cell.angle_beta   90.00
_cell.angle_gamma   90.00
#
_symmetry.space_group_name_H-M   'P 1'
#
loop_
_entity.id
_entity.type
_entity.pdbx_description
1 polymer ?
#
loop_
_entity_poly.entity_id
_entity_poly.type
_entity_poly.pdbx_seq_one_letter_code
_entity_poly.pdbx_strand_id
1 'polypeptide(L)'
;MSGDSPVPSPGGLPTLRFPPELPISSRVEDITAAISAHQVVIVAGATGSGKTTQLPKILLAMGRGRPRQIGVTQPRRIAATSVAARVARELGTELGTDVGYQIRFEDRSSRRTAVKFMTDGVLLAQIHSDPLLSRYDTIVLDEAHERSLTIDFLLGWLKRILPRRPDLKVVVSSATIETERFSQFFGGAPVIQVEGRTFPVDVLYEPPPEDAELADAVADSVANVLSLDPDGDVLVFLPGEREIREAENALNARELRGTVVQPLYSRLSASEQSRVFATIPQRRVILATNVAETSITIPGIVYVVDTGVARLSRYDPRSGTTRLQIEPVSQASADQRKGRCGRVREGICVRLYDEVSFTTRPGFTDPEIKRTGLAGVILRMKSLGLGDVEDFPFLDPPQPRAIAEGWRVLEELGAIEGKERTLTPLGHQLARFPVDPRIARMILAGAEYGCVDEVLIVAAALNLQDPRERPRELAQKADELHRRFRDEHSDFTGLLKLWAFVREAEERGTSHLRRVCRDNFLSFLRVREWRDVQRQLEETVRELRLPRKGRGAPARGDVLHQALLTGLLSRIGQWNPEQRHYTGAKQTRFMVHPSSALSKKPPAWAMAFELVETTQLFARTVAKLEPEWLASAAPHLLKRSYSEPHWSEKSARAIVKENATLFGLQVFKERPVSLSSMDPARARLMFLEHALVRGEYRTRGAFQEENREVLERVARLRDKARRSELLDSEALLTFFDQRVPADVTDGAGFEAWRRKAEAADPDVLILSMEDALSHDPGLSPAHYPDAITLHGASVPVTYTFDPSAEDDGITLSVPLLLLAQLVPGELDWTIPGWQREKLTALLEQIPRAQRKQLGPVPDLVDRLQKELVPFRGPLLPALARAVSRLCGVDVPEESLRADAVPPYLRITLRVIDERGKELARSRDADALLEQHGGHARAVLRSAAPTSDWERKGLTAWTFGELPPFVTRRIGGLEVRSYPALVDRGAAVDLVLLETSAAADAATRTGVRRLLMLAARGHVAVSAARMPLPFPTLDGAPPARGKADAFKALVLARSVDDAFKLAPGAPLPRTKAAFEALVQEGSPRIEREARDWANAVVVTSSELAATLAALKAASKGPSGAAAVRDIRSQLGQLFPANLIEWIPLVRLLHYPRYLRAAQARLARAVANPAKDAGKAAPFLPLWETFLARSTTARDQEAAQELRWAFEELRVAIFAPEVTTPVSVTVAKVGAALAALR
;
A
#
# COMPACT_ATOMS: atom_id res chain seq x y z
N MET A 1 -75.19 25.16 -49.19
CA MET A 1 -76.04 24.16 -49.87
C MET A 1 -76.14 22.94 -48.96
N SER A 2 -77.25 22.20 -49.06
CA SER A 2 -77.84 21.25 -48.09
C SER A 2 -76.92 20.15 -47.53
N GLY A 3 -76.65 20.19 -46.21
CA GLY A 3 -75.87 19.17 -45.46
C GLY A 3 -76.59 17.85 -45.13
N ASP A 4 -77.68 17.52 -45.83
CA ASP A 4 -78.49 16.31 -45.57
C ASP A 4 -78.45 15.31 -46.74
N SER A 5 -77.54 15.49 -47.70
CA SER A 5 -77.37 14.55 -48.82
C SER A 5 -76.50 13.36 -48.41
N PRO A 6 -76.98 12.11 -48.55
CA PRO A 6 -76.19 10.93 -48.23
C PRO A 6 -74.95 10.84 -49.14
N VAL A 7 -73.76 10.78 -48.54
CA VAL A 7 -72.51 10.55 -49.29
C VAL A 7 -72.35 9.03 -49.50
N PRO A 8 -72.32 8.53 -50.75
CA PRO A 8 -72.09 7.12 -51.01
C PRO A 8 -70.70 6.71 -50.53
N SER A 9 -70.63 5.72 -49.65
CA SER A 9 -69.38 5.22 -49.06
C SER A 9 -68.75 4.14 -49.96
N PRO A 10 -67.44 4.20 -50.27
CA PRO A 10 -66.78 3.15 -51.03
C PRO A 10 -66.78 1.81 -50.25
N GLY A 11 -67.22 0.73 -50.88
CA GLY A 11 -66.93 -0.64 -50.42
C GLY A 11 -67.88 -1.27 -49.39
N GLY A 12 -69.20 -1.00 -49.43
CA GLY A 12 -70.19 -1.73 -48.63
C GLY A 12 -70.28 -1.31 -47.16
N LEU A 13 -69.94 -0.05 -46.87
CA LEU A 13 -70.15 0.58 -45.56
C LEU A 13 -71.57 1.21 -45.50
N PRO A 14 -72.11 1.47 -44.30
CA PRO A 14 -73.35 2.23 -44.13
C PRO A 14 -73.24 3.64 -44.73
N THR A 15 -74.39 4.24 -45.04
CA THR A 15 -74.48 5.61 -45.54
C THR A 15 -73.95 6.60 -44.49
N LEU A 16 -72.99 7.46 -44.89
CA LEU A 16 -72.38 8.43 -43.98
C LEU A 16 -73.25 9.69 -43.89
N ARG A 17 -73.50 10.15 -42.65
CA ARG A 17 -74.22 11.40 -42.34
C ARG A 17 -73.41 12.27 -41.40
N PHE A 18 -73.33 13.57 -41.66
CA PHE A 18 -72.63 14.55 -40.82
C PHE A 18 -73.66 15.49 -40.17
N PRO A 19 -73.81 15.49 -38.83
CA PRO A 19 -74.83 16.30 -38.17
C PRO A 19 -74.55 17.80 -38.35
N PRO A 20 -75.48 18.61 -38.91
CA PRO A 20 -75.25 20.03 -39.23
C PRO A 20 -75.04 20.91 -37.99
N GLU A 21 -75.48 20.46 -36.81
CA GLU A 21 -75.27 21.15 -35.53
C GLU A 21 -73.82 21.09 -35.05
N LEU A 22 -73.02 20.13 -35.52
CA LEU A 22 -71.62 20.00 -35.14
C LEU A 22 -70.74 20.94 -35.99
N PRO A 23 -69.88 21.77 -35.37
CA PRO A 23 -69.06 22.73 -36.12
C PRO A 23 -68.11 22.13 -37.16
N ILE A 24 -67.61 20.91 -36.93
CA ILE A 24 -66.75 20.24 -37.91
C ILE A 24 -67.47 19.91 -39.22
N SER A 25 -68.80 19.76 -39.20
CA SER A 25 -69.58 19.36 -40.37
C SER A 25 -69.53 20.42 -41.49
N SER A 26 -69.35 21.70 -41.17
CA SER A 26 -69.19 22.76 -42.18
C SER A 26 -67.80 22.79 -42.83
N ARG A 27 -66.82 22.06 -42.27
CA ARG A 27 -65.43 22.02 -42.73
C ARG A 27 -65.07 20.67 -43.38
N VAL A 28 -66.04 19.81 -43.65
CA VAL A 28 -65.80 18.46 -44.23
C VAL A 28 -65.07 18.54 -45.57
N GLU A 29 -65.47 19.46 -46.45
CA GLU A 29 -64.82 19.66 -47.76
C GLU A 29 -63.37 20.14 -47.60
N ASP A 30 -63.13 21.14 -46.75
CA ASP A 30 -61.79 21.67 -46.47
C ASP A 30 -60.85 20.60 -45.89
N ILE A 31 -61.32 19.82 -44.92
CA ILE A 31 -60.56 18.72 -44.31
C ILE A 31 -60.25 17.64 -45.37
N THR A 32 -61.23 17.30 -46.21
CA THR A 32 -61.06 16.31 -47.28
C THR A 32 -60.03 16.76 -48.31
N ALA A 33 -60.08 18.02 -48.73
CA ALA A 33 -59.12 18.62 -49.65
C ALA A 33 -57.70 18.64 -49.04
N ALA A 34 -57.58 19.06 -47.79
CA ALA A 34 -56.29 19.10 -47.08
C ALA A 34 -55.65 17.71 -46.96
N ILE A 35 -56.42 16.69 -46.52
CA ILE A 35 -55.93 15.30 -46.36
C ILE A 35 -55.59 14.68 -47.71
N SER A 36 -56.30 15.03 -48.78
CA SER A 36 -55.98 14.57 -50.13
C SER A 36 -54.61 15.11 -50.58
N ALA A 37 -54.39 16.41 -50.44
CA ALA A 37 -53.19 17.10 -50.91
C ALA A 37 -51.95 16.87 -50.02
N HIS A 38 -52.12 16.64 -48.72
CA HIS A 38 -51.00 16.57 -47.77
C HIS A 38 -50.94 15.23 -47.05
N GLN A 39 -49.74 14.77 -46.71
CA GLN A 39 -49.57 13.52 -45.97
C GLN A 39 -49.94 13.67 -44.49
N VAL A 40 -49.67 14.85 -43.92
CA VAL A 40 -50.01 15.22 -42.55
C VAL A 40 -50.94 16.43 -42.56
N VAL A 41 -51.99 16.40 -41.75
CA VAL A 41 -52.92 17.52 -41.55
C VAL A 41 -53.17 17.72 -40.07
N ILE A 42 -53.20 18.97 -39.62
CA ILE A 42 -53.52 19.33 -38.24
C ILE A 42 -54.94 19.89 -38.21
N VAL A 43 -55.78 19.35 -37.34
CA VAL A 43 -57.17 19.79 -37.17
C VAL A 43 -57.35 20.34 -35.75
N ALA A 44 -57.52 21.65 -35.64
CA ALA A 44 -57.79 22.31 -34.37
C ALA A 44 -59.26 22.63 -34.18
N GLY A 45 -59.73 22.56 -32.94
CA GLY A 45 -61.03 23.09 -32.56
C GLY A 45 -61.37 22.72 -31.12
N ALA A 46 -62.27 23.47 -30.47
CA ALA A 46 -62.62 23.23 -29.07
C ALA A 46 -63.14 21.79 -28.81
N THR A 47 -63.10 21.35 -27.55
CA THR A 47 -63.76 20.10 -27.15
C THR A 47 -65.27 20.23 -27.40
N GLY A 48 -65.89 19.19 -27.97
CA GLY A 48 -67.30 19.25 -28.39
C GLY A 48 -67.55 19.70 -29.84
N SER A 49 -66.54 20.15 -30.58
CA SER A 49 -66.70 20.53 -32.00
C SER A 49 -66.97 19.36 -32.97
N GLY A 50 -66.88 18.12 -32.48
CA GLY A 50 -67.12 16.90 -33.25
C GLY A 50 -65.86 16.25 -33.87
N LYS A 51 -64.65 16.78 -33.66
CA LYS A 51 -63.38 16.23 -34.23
C LYS A 51 -63.27 14.71 -34.09
N THR A 52 -63.29 14.25 -32.86
CA THR A 52 -63.08 12.85 -32.48
C THR A 52 -64.10 11.89 -33.09
N THR A 53 -65.35 12.33 -33.26
CA THR A 53 -66.44 11.48 -33.80
C THR A 53 -66.56 11.57 -35.32
N GLN A 54 -66.27 12.74 -35.91
CA GLN A 54 -66.49 12.97 -37.35
C GLN A 54 -65.25 12.77 -38.20
N LEU A 55 -64.02 13.01 -37.71
CA LEU A 55 -62.79 12.77 -38.50
C LEU A 55 -62.70 11.35 -39.07
N PRO A 56 -62.98 10.28 -38.31
CA PRO A 56 -62.96 8.93 -38.86
C PRO A 56 -64.00 8.70 -39.95
N LYS A 57 -65.18 9.36 -39.84
CA LYS A 57 -66.24 9.29 -40.84
C LYS A 57 -65.86 10.02 -42.13
N ILE A 58 -65.18 11.18 -42.02
CA ILE A 58 -64.62 11.90 -43.17
C ILE A 58 -63.60 11.00 -43.89
N LEU A 59 -62.70 10.36 -43.14
CA LEU A 59 -61.70 9.44 -43.71
C LEU A 59 -62.34 8.23 -44.40
N LEU A 60 -63.41 7.65 -43.81
CA LEU A 60 -64.18 6.58 -44.46
C LEU A 60 -64.84 7.06 -45.76
N ALA A 61 -65.37 8.30 -45.80
CA ALA A 61 -65.94 8.89 -47.02
C ALA A 61 -64.89 9.02 -48.13
N MET A 62 -63.62 9.28 -47.76
CA MET A 62 -62.48 9.33 -48.68
C MET A 62 -62.00 7.93 -49.14
N GLY A 63 -62.68 6.86 -48.73
CA GLY A 63 -62.31 5.47 -49.08
C GLY A 63 -61.14 4.92 -48.28
N ARG A 64 -60.72 5.56 -47.18
CA ARG A 64 -59.72 5.03 -46.25
C ARG A 64 -60.34 3.98 -45.33
N GLY A 65 -59.52 3.10 -44.75
CA GLY A 65 -59.98 2.05 -43.84
C GLY A 65 -60.46 0.77 -44.52
N ARG A 66 -60.23 0.60 -45.83
CA ARG A 66 -60.30 -0.68 -46.57
C ARG A 66 -59.30 -0.69 -47.73
N PRO A 67 -58.52 -1.77 -47.96
CA PRO A 67 -58.48 -3.02 -47.18
C PRO A 67 -57.67 -2.91 -45.87
N ARG A 68 -57.07 -1.75 -45.57
CA ARG A 68 -56.34 -1.46 -44.32
C ARG A 68 -57.27 -0.85 -43.27
N GLN A 69 -56.74 -0.28 -42.19
CA GLN A 69 -57.53 0.33 -41.12
C GLN A 69 -57.18 1.80 -40.92
N ILE A 70 -58.15 2.55 -40.40
CA ILE A 70 -57.95 3.86 -39.78
C ILE A 70 -57.73 3.62 -38.29
N GLY A 71 -56.54 3.95 -37.78
CA GLY A 71 -56.23 3.89 -36.36
C GLY A 71 -56.47 5.25 -35.71
N VAL A 72 -57.34 5.32 -34.70
CA VAL A 72 -57.59 6.56 -33.96
C VAL A 72 -57.10 6.39 -32.54
N THR A 73 -56.08 7.14 -32.14
CA THR A 73 -55.53 7.06 -30.79
C THR A 73 -56.24 8.02 -29.84
N GLN A 74 -56.32 7.63 -28.57
CA GLN A 74 -56.91 8.40 -27.48
C GLN A 74 -56.03 8.24 -26.24
N PRO A 75 -55.81 9.30 -25.43
CA PRO A 75 -54.99 9.22 -24.24
C PRO A 75 -55.64 8.38 -23.13
N ARG A 76 -56.98 8.37 -23.04
CA ARG A 76 -57.72 7.72 -21.95
C ARG A 76 -58.53 6.52 -22.43
N ARG A 77 -58.53 5.44 -21.62
CA ARG A 77 -59.30 4.21 -21.91
C ARG A 77 -60.80 4.48 -22.10
N ILE A 78 -61.40 5.29 -21.21
CA ILE A 78 -62.83 5.64 -21.25
C ILE A 78 -63.18 6.43 -22.52
N ALA A 79 -62.28 7.30 -22.99
CA ALA A 79 -62.48 8.04 -24.23
C ALA A 79 -62.49 7.08 -25.44
N ALA A 80 -61.49 6.20 -25.54
CA ALA A 80 -61.41 5.20 -26.62
C ALA A 80 -62.67 4.33 -26.72
N THR A 81 -63.19 3.82 -25.59
CA THR A 81 -64.37 2.93 -25.58
C THR A 81 -65.67 3.69 -25.84
N SER A 82 -65.88 4.84 -25.21
CA SER A 82 -67.11 5.62 -25.35
C SER A 82 -67.25 6.26 -26.74
N VAL A 83 -66.15 6.76 -27.31
CA VAL A 83 -66.13 7.32 -28.67
C VAL A 83 -66.37 6.21 -29.70
N ALA A 84 -65.73 5.05 -29.56
CA ALA A 84 -65.98 3.92 -30.47
C ALA A 84 -67.46 3.51 -30.45
N ALA A 85 -68.06 3.41 -29.26
CA ALA A 85 -69.49 3.11 -29.12
C ALA A 85 -70.39 4.22 -29.70
N ARG A 86 -69.98 5.49 -29.61
CA ARG A 86 -70.70 6.62 -30.22
C ARG A 86 -70.63 6.56 -31.74
N VAL A 87 -69.45 6.38 -32.34
CA VAL A 87 -69.28 6.32 -33.79
C VAL A 87 -69.95 5.07 -34.38
N ALA A 88 -69.88 3.92 -33.70
CA ALA A 88 -70.62 2.72 -34.12
C ALA A 88 -72.13 2.96 -34.19
N ARG A 89 -72.71 3.65 -33.19
CA ARG A 89 -74.12 4.07 -33.19
C ARG A 89 -74.46 5.04 -34.31
N GLU A 90 -73.61 6.05 -34.54
CA GLU A 90 -73.82 7.02 -35.63
C GLU A 90 -73.76 6.38 -37.03
N LEU A 91 -73.00 5.30 -37.18
CA LEU A 91 -72.91 4.52 -38.41
C LEU A 91 -73.97 3.41 -38.52
N GLY A 92 -74.76 3.17 -37.47
CA GLY A 92 -75.73 2.06 -37.44
C GLY A 92 -75.08 0.67 -37.50
N THR A 93 -73.88 0.52 -36.94
CA THR A 93 -73.10 -0.74 -36.94
C THR A 93 -72.96 -1.32 -35.54
N GLU A 94 -72.76 -2.64 -35.46
CA GLU A 94 -72.44 -3.28 -34.18
C GLU A 94 -70.98 -3.04 -33.78
N LEU A 95 -70.76 -2.58 -32.55
CA LEU A 95 -69.43 -2.35 -32.00
C LEU A 95 -68.58 -3.64 -31.98
N GLY A 96 -67.45 -3.62 -32.68
CA GLY A 96 -66.55 -4.75 -32.92
C GLY A 96 -66.54 -5.22 -34.37
N THR A 97 -67.49 -4.77 -35.19
CA THR A 97 -67.56 -5.06 -36.64
C THR A 97 -66.78 -4.01 -37.43
N ASP A 98 -67.44 -3.06 -38.10
CA ASP A 98 -66.82 -2.01 -38.91
C ASP A 98 -66.11 -0.94 -38.06
N VAL A 99 -66.61 -0.68 -36.84
CA VAL A 99 -65.96 0.15 -35.81
C VAL A 99 -65.63 -0.72 -34.60
N GLY A 100 -64.40 -0.66 -34.12
CA GLY A 100 -63.95 -1.40 -32.93
C GLY A 100 -63.03 -0.56 -32.05
N TYR A 101 -62.69 -1.10 -30.89
CA TYR A 101 -61.65 -0.51 -30.04
C TYR A 101 -60.66 -1.54 -29.50
N GLN A 102 -59.47 -1.07 -29.13
CA GLN A 102 -58.49 -1.84 -28.37
C GLN A 102 -57.86 -0.97 -27.28
N ILE A 103 -58.01 -1.40 -26.04
CA ILE A 103 -57.37 -0.82 -24.87
C ILE A 103 -56.51 -1.88 -24.17
N ARG A 104 -55.77 -1.49 -23.13
CA ARG A 104 -55.01 -2.47 -22.33
C ARG A 104 -55.99 -3.50 -21.73
N PHE A 105 -55.73 -4.79 -21.97
CA PHE A 105 -56.50 -5.96 -21.53
C PHE A 105 -57.83 -6.23 -22.24
N GLU A 106 -58.23 -5.43 -23.22
CA GLU A 106 -59.51 -5.60 -23.90
C GLU A 106 -59.39 -5.19 -25.37
N ASP A 107 -59.67 -6.14 -26.28
CA ASP A 107 -59.77 -5.88 -27.73
C ASP A 107 -61.17 -6.29 -28.21
N ARG A 108 -61.95 -5.31 -28.65
CA ARG A 108 -63.24 -5.49 -29.29
C ARG A 108 -63.16 -4.98 -30.73
N SER A 109 -62.38 -5.68 -31.53
CA SER A 109 -62.26 -5.47 -32.98
C SER A 109 -62.19 -6.80 -33.72
N SER A 110 -62.38 -6.77 -35.04
CA SER A 110 -62.32 -7.93 -35.92
C SER A 110 -61.48 -7.63 -37.16
N ARG A 111 -61.23 -8.65 -37.99
CA ARG A 111 -60.53 -8.45 -39.28
C ARG A 111 -61.29 -7.52 -40.24
N ARG A 112 -62.60 -7.32 -40.02
CA ARG A 112 -63.46 -6.42 -40.82
C ARG A 112 -63.40 -4.96 -40.34
N THR A 113 -62.86 -4.69 -39.15
CA THR A 113 -62.84 -3.35 -38.57
C THR A 113 -62.11 -2.37 -39.48
N ALA A 114 -62.82 -1.34 -39.93
CA ALA A 114 -62.31 -0.26 -40.77
C ALA A 114 -61.77 0.90 -39.91
N VAL A 115 -62.44 1.20 -38.79
CA VAL A 115 -62.01 2.22 -37.81
C VAL A 115 -61.72 1.56 -36.48
N LYS A 116 -60.46 1.61 -36.04
CA LYS A 116 -60.03 1.07 -34.75
C LYS A 116 -59.63 2.20 -33.82
N PHE A 117 -60.45 2.45 -32.80
CA PHE A 117 -60.09 3.33 -31.69
C PHE A 117 -59.14 2.60 -30.75
N MET A 118 -58.10 3.26 -30.26
CA MET A 118 -57.17 2.61 -29.34
C MET A 118 -56.54 3.61 -28.40
N THR A 119 -56.00 3.13 -27.28
CA THR A 119 -55.13 3.99 -26.47
C THR A 119 -53.79 4.20 -27.16
N ASP A 120 -53.15 5.36 -26.95
CA ASP A 120 -51.81 5.65 -27.53
C ASP A 120 -50.80 4.52 -27.26
N GLY A 121 -50.84 3.96 -26.04
CA GLY A 121 -49.95 2.86 -25.63
C GLY A 121 -50.16 1.56 -26.40
N VAL A 122 -51.36 1.32 -26.95
CA VAL A 122 -51.64 0.16 -27.82
C VAL A 122 -50.98 0.34 -29.17
N LEU A 123 -51.08 1.53 -29.78
CA LEU A 123 -50.37 1.81 -31.03
C LEU A 123 -48.86 1.71 -30.84
N LEU A 124 -48.33 2.27 -29.74
CA LEU A 124 -46.92 2.17 -29.39
C LEU A 124 -46.46 0.71 -29.19
N ALA A 125 -47.30 -0.16 -28.63
CA ALA A 125 -47.00 -1.58 -28.50
C ALA A 125 -46.94 -2.30 -29.87
N GLN A 126 -47.81 -1.93 -30.81
CA GLN A 126 -47.85 -2.55 -32.13
C GLN A 126 -46.60 -2.28 -32.97
N ILE A 127 -45.94 -1.13 -32.78
CA ILE A 127 -44.67 -0.77 -33.46
C ILE A 127 -43.60 -1.86 -33.32
N HIS A 128 -43.59 -2.60 -32.20
CA HIS A 128 -42.63 -3.70 -32.00
C HIS A 128 -42.79 -4.83 -33.01
N SER A 129 -44.03 -5.12 -33.42
CA SER A 129 -44.38 -6.21 -34.34
C SER A 129 -44.61 -5.74 -35.78
N ASP A 130 -45.01 -4.49 -35.95
CA ASP A 130 -45.28 -3.86 -37.24
C ASP A 130 -44.67 -2.44 -37.25
N PRO A 131 -43.33 -2.31 -37.39
CA PRO A 131 -42.64 -1.01 -37.30
C PRO A 131 -43.10 0.00 -38.37
N LEU A 132 -43.53 -0.51 -39.52
CA LEU A 132 -44.04 0.32 -40.61
C LEU A 132 -45.53 0.64 -40.47
N LEU A 133 -46.23 0.11 -39.47
CA LEU A 133 -47.69 0.26 -39.30
C LEU A 133 -48.45 -0.14 -40.57
N SER A 134 -48.06 -1.26 -41.19
CA SER A 134 -48.59 -1.77 -42.46
C SER A 134 -50.09 -2.09 -42.41
N ARG A 135 -50.65 -2.35 -41.22
CA ARG A 135 -52.09 -2.53 -41.01
C ARG A 135 -52.91 -1.26 -41.23
N TYR A 136 -52.30 -0.09 -41.14
CA TYR A 136 -52.99 1.19 -41.21
C TYR A 136 -52.68 1.93 -42.52
N ASP A 137 -53.70 2.54 -43.10
CA ASP A 137 -53.55 3.54 -44.17
C ASP A 137 -53.66 4.98 -43.65
N THR A 138 -54.23 5.14 -42.45
CA THR A 138 -54.42 6.44 -41.80
C THR A 138 -54.28 6.29 -40.29
N ILE A 139 -53.52 7.19 -39.67
CA ILE A 139 -53.45 7.33 -38.21
C ILE A 139 -53.98 8.71 -37.81
N VAL A 140 -54.93 8.73 -36.88
CA VAL A 140 -55.43 9.94 -36.23
C VAL A 140 -54.87 9.96 -34.82
N LEU A 141 -53.97 10.90 -34.53
CA LEU A 141 -53.51 11.20 -33.19
C LEU A 141 -54.45 12.25 -32.60
N ASP A 142 -55.43 11.81 -31.81
CA ASP A 142 -56.41 12.71 -31.20
C ASP A 142 -55.93 13.23 -29.85
N GLU A 143 -56.48 14.37 -29.43
CA GLU A 143 -56.15 15.02 -28.15
C GLU A 143 -54.62 15.28 -27.98
N ALA A 144 -53.92 15.60 -29.08
CA ALA A 144 -52.45 15.77 -29.08
C ALA A 144 -51.95 16.88 -28.13
N HIS A 145 -52.83 17.78 -27.71
CA HIS A 145 -52.58 18.81 -26.71
C HIS A 145 -52.34 18.27 -25.29
N GLU A 146 -52.71 17.02 -24.98
CA GLU A 146 -52.36 16.41 -23.68
C GLU A 146 -50.84 16.22 -23.53
N ARG A 147 -50.08 16.21 -24.64
CA ARG A 147 -48.61 16.14 -24.67
C ARG A 147 -48.05 15.06 -23.74
N SER A 148 -48.72 13.89 -23.75
CA SER A 148 -48.27 12.71 -23.03
C SER A 148 -46.98 12.19 -23.63
N LEU A 149 -46.19 11.48 -22.82
CA LEU A 149 -44.93 10.90 -23.26
C LEU A 149 -45.13 9.93 -24.45
N THR A 150 -46.26 9.22 -24.47
CA THR A 150 -46.58 8.28 -25.54
C THR A 150 -46.94 9.00 -26.83
N ILE A 151 -47.70 10.09 -26.76
CA ILE A 151 -48.06 10.91 -27.93
C ILE A 151 -46.80 11.51 -28.56
N ASP A 152 -45.92 12.13 -27.76
CA ASP A 152 -44.68 12.74 -28.25
C ASP A 152 -43.77 11.69 -28.93
N PHE A 153 -43.73 10.46 -28.41
CA PHE A 153 -43.03 9.36 -29.05
C PHE A 153 -43.65 8.96 -30.39
N LEU A 154 -44.98 8.81 -30.44
CA LEU A 154 -45.69 8.47 -31.66
C LEU A 154 -45.49 9.55 -32.74
N LEU A 155 -45.50 10.83 -32.36
CA LEU A 155 -45.22 11.95 -33.28
C LEU A 155 -43.82 11.83 -33.89
N GLY A 156 -42.78 11.60 -33.07
CA GLY A 156 -41.42 11.39 -33.55
C GLY A 156 -41.26 10.15 -34.41
N TRP A 157 -41.95 9.05 -34.05
CA TRP A 157 -41.95 7.82 -34.83
C TRP A 157 -42.59 8.02 -36.20
N LEU A 158 -43.78 8.64 -36.24
CA LEU A 158 -44.48 8.97 -37.47
C LEU A 158 -43.61 9.84 -38.38
N LYS A 159 -43.01 10.92 -37.85
CA LYS A 159 -42.10 11.77 -38.62
C LYS A 159 -40.97 10.98 -39.29
N ARG A 160 -40.44 9.95 -38.63
CA ARG A 160 -39.37 9.09 -39.18
C ARG A 160 -39.87 8.11 -40.24
N ILE A 161 -41.08 7.55 -40.10
CA ILE A 161 -41.59 6.54 -41.03
C ILE A 161 -42.33 7.13 -42.24
N LEU A 162 -42.86 8.35 -42.14
CA LEU A 162 -43.63 8.99 -43.21
C LEU A 162 -42.89 9.05 -44.56
N PRO A 163 -41.57 9.36 -44.62
CA PRO A 163 -40.81 9.27 -45.87
C PRO A 163 -40.74 7.86 -46.47
N ARG A 164 -40.87 6.81 -45.65
CA ARG A 164 -40.87 5.39 -46.07
C ARG A 164 -42.28 4.85 -46.35
N ARG A 165 -43.33 5.58 -45.96
CA ARG A 165 -44.75 5.22 -46.09
C ARG A 165 -45.54 6.39 -46.71
N PRO A 166 -45.27 6.76 -47.98
CA PRO A 166 -45.93 7.89 -48.65
C PRO A 166 -47.46 7.72 -48.75
N ASP A 167 -47.94 6.48 -48.66
CA ASP A 167 -49.35 6.09 -48.67
C ASP A 167 -50.08 6.34 -47.34
N LEU A 168 -49.35 6.37 -46.22
CA LEU A 168 -49.88 6.57 -44.87
C LEU A 168 -50.24 8.05 -44.65
N LYS A 169 -51.50 8.32 -44.31
CA LYS A 169 -51.95 9.65 -43.89
C LYS A 169 -51.92 9.80 -42.37
N VAL A 170 -51.58 10.99 -41.88
CA VAL A 170 -51.59 11.32 -40.45
C VAL A 170 -52.46 12.54 -40.22
N VAL A 171 -53.40 12.43 -39.28
CA VAL A 171 -54.21 13.56 -38.82
C VAL A 171 -53.90 13.80 -37.35
N VAL A 172 -53.42 14.99 -37.02
CA VAL A 172 -53.17 15.41 -35.63
C VAL A 172 -54.33 16.29 -35.20
N SER A 173 -55.13 15.83 -34.25
CA SER A 173 -56.27 16.59 -33.72
C SER A 173 -55.93 17.20 -32.36
N SER A 174 -56.20 18.50 -32.21
CA SER A 174 -55.86 19.27 -31.00
C SER A 174 -57.02 20.19 -30.59
N ALA A 175 -57.17 20.41 -29.29
CA ALA A 175 -58.12 21.38 -28.73
C ALA A 175 -57.52 22.78 -28.51
N THR A 176 -56.19 22.91 -28.57
CA THR A 176 -55.45 24.15 -28.30
C THR A 176 -54.88 24.78 -29.57
N ILE A 177 -54.53 26.07 -29.47
CA ILE A 177 -53.98 26.90 -30.55
C ILE A 177 -52.48 26.60 -30.83
N GLU A 178 -51.87 25.65 -30.13
CA GLU A 178 -50.46 25.25 -30.36
C GLU A 178 -50.21 24.51 -31.69
N THR A 179 -51.16 24.57 -32.63
CA THR A 179 -51.13 23.94 -33.95
C THR A 179 -49.92 24.31 -34.78
N GLU A 180 -49.42 25.53 -34.60
CA GLU A 180 -48.24 26.01 -35.32
C GLU A 180 -46.99 25.17 -35.02
N ARG A 181 -46.82 24.72 -33.76
CA ARG A 181 -45.70 23.85 -33.38
C ARG A 181 -45.80 22.48 -34.04
N PHE A 182 -47.00 21.91 -34.10
CA PHE A 182 -47.23 20.66 -34.82
C PHE A 182 -46.99 20.83 -36.33
N SER A 183 -47.40 21.97 -36.90
CA SER A 183 -47.20 22.30 -38.32
C SER A 183 -45.72 22.34 -38.65
N GLN A 184 -44.95 23.15 -37.92
CA GLN A 184 -43.51 23.27 -38.08
C GLN A 184 -42.80 21.92 -37.88
N PHE A 185 -43.22 21.13 -36.90
CA PHE A 185 -42.65 19.82 -36.65
C PHE A 185 -42.80 18.87 -37.85
N PHE A 186 -43.91 18.91 -38.57
CA PHE A 186 -44.14 18.14 -39.80
C PHE A 186 -43.81 18.88 -41.10
N GLY A 187 -42.97 19.93 -41.04
CA GLY A 187 -42.49 20.63 -42.23
C GLY A 187 -43.51 21.58 -42.86
N GLY A 188 -44.33 22.24 -42.05
CA GLY A 188 -45.35 23.19 -42.50
C GLY A 188 -46.68 22.52 -42.87
N ALA A 189 -47.08 21.47 -42.15
CA ALA A 189 -48.34 20.77 -42.42
C ALA A 189 -49.56 21.72 -42.26
N PRO A 190 -50.56 21.65 -43.17
CA PRO A 190 -51.69 22.57 -43.13
C PRO A 190 -52.49 22.42 -41.83
N VAL A 191 -52.88 23.57 -41.27
CA VAL A 191 -53.71 23.67 -40.08
C VAL A 191 -55.13 24.04 -40.51
N ILE A 192 -56.10 23.18 -40.21
CA ILE A 192 -57.52 23.45 -40.39
C ILE A 192 -58.14 23.77 -39.03
N GLN A 193 -58.60 25.01 -38.88
CA GLN A 193 -59.30 25.45 -37.69
C GLN A 193 -60.82 25.22 -37.85
N VAL A 194 -61.40 24.58 -36.84
CA VAL A 194 -62.82 24.32 -36.68
C VAL A 194 -63.30 25.14 -35.50
N GLU A 195 -63.84 26.33 -35.79
CA GLU A 195 -64.40 27.22 -34.78
C GLU A 195 -65.61 26.56 -34.13
N GLY A 196 -65.64 26.52 -32.79
CA GLY A 196 -66.77 25.96 -32.06
C GLY A 196 -67.96 26.93 -32.02
N ARG A 197 -69.18 26.39 -31.89
CA ARG A 197 -70.33 27.17 -31.39
C ARG A 197 -70.25 27.20 -29.87
N THR A 198 -69.43 28.07 -29.31
CA THR A 198 -69.39 28.34 -27.87
C THR A 198 -70.13 29.64 -27.58
N PHE A 199 -70.98 29.62 -26.56
CA PHE A 199 -71.58 30.84 -26.03
C PHE A 199 -70.49 31.69 -25.37
N PRO A 200 -70.63 33.03 -25.34
CA PRO A 200 -69.67 33.90 -24.66
C PRO A 200 -69.52 33.53 -23.18
N VAL A 201 -68.30 33.66 -22.68
CA VAL A 201 -67.94 33.42 -21.28
C VAL A 201 -67.28 34.66 -20.72
N ASP A 202 -67.91 35.29 -19.73
CA ASP A 202 -67.32 36.41 -19.00
C ASP A 202 -66.26 35.91 -18.02
N VAL A 203 -65.14 36.62 -17.93
CA VAL A 203 -64.04 36.28 -17.01
C VAL A 203 -63.98 37.33 -15.92
N LEU A 204 -64.14 36.89 -14.67
CA LEU A 204 -64.00 37.72 -13.48
C LEU A 204 -62.69 37.35 -12.76
N TYR A 205 -61.91 38.34 -12.37
CA TYR A 205 -60.70 38.14 -11.57
C TYR A 205 -61.00 38.58 -10.13
N GLU A 206 -61.08 37.61 -9.22
CA GLU A 206 -61.41 37.79 -7.80
C GLU A 206 -60.28 37.21 -6.93
N PRO A 207 -59.08 37.83 -6.89
CA PRO A 207 -58.01 37.35 -6.03
C PRO A 207 -58.46 37.35 -4.56
N PRO A 208 -58.30 36.23 -3.83
CA PRO A 208 -58.66 36.19 -2.42
C PRO A 208 -57.74 37.09 -1.59
N PRO A 209 -58.19 37.61 -0.43
CA PRO A 209 -57.32 38.28 0.53
C PRO A 209 -56.13 37.40 0.92
N GLU A 210 -54.95 38.00 1.19
CA GLU A 210 -53.72 37.23 1.47
C GLU A 210 -53.86 36.22 2.62
N ASP A 211 -54.68 36.53 3.62
CA ASP A 211 -54.91 35.69 4.80
C ASP A 211 -56.12 34.74 4.67
N ALA A 212 -56.86 34.77 3.55
CA ALA A 212 -58.06 33.95 3.38
C ALA A 212 -57.71 32.48 3.06
N GLU A 213 -58.39 31.55 3.72
CA GLU A 213 -58.27 30.13 3.35
C GLU A 213 -58.89 29.88 1.98
N LEU A 214 -58.23 29.04 1.16
CA LEU A 214 -58.69 28.71 -0.20
C LEU A 214 -60.13 28.16 -0.21
N ALA A 215 -60.51 27.39 0.81
CA ALA A 215 -61.84 26.83 0.94
C ALA A 215 -62.92 27.90 1.13
N ASP A 216 -62.64 28.93 1.94
CA ASP A 216 -63.55 30.04 2.16
C ASP A 216 -63.67 30.92 0.91
N ALA A 217 -62.55 31.22 0.26
CA ALA A 217 -62.54 31.95 -1.01
C ALA A 217 -63.36 31.25 -2.10
N VAL A 218 -63.25 29.92 -2.19
CA VAL A 218 -64.10 29.12 -3.08
C VAL A 218 -65.57 29.21 -2.69
N ALA A 219 -65.89 29.06 -1.40
CA ALA A 219 -67.28 29.12 -0.93
C ALA A 219 -67.91 30.50 -1.16
N ASP A 220 -67.16 31.59 -0.95
CA ASP A 220 -67.59 32.96 -1.22
C ASP A 220 -67.81 33.19 -2.73
N SER A 221 -66.86 32.78 -3.57
CA SER A 221 -66.99 32.92 -5.03
C SER A 221 -68.17 32.12 -5.59
N VAL A 222 -68.39 30.90 -5.08
CA VAL A 222 -69.57 30.10 -5.41
C VAL A 222 -70.85 30.80 -4.95
N ALA A 223 -70.92 31.33 -3.73
CA ALA A 223 -72.10 32.07 -3.27
C ALA A 223 -72.37 33.33 -4.13
N ASN A 224 -71.32 34.04 -4.53
CA ASN A 224 -71.40 35.23 -5.38
C ASN A 224 -71.99 34.91 -6.75
N VAL A 225 -71.46 33.92 -7.48
CA VAL A 225 -72.00 33.56 -8.80
C VAL A 225 -73.44 33.04 -8.73
N LEU A 226 -73.80 32.35 -7.64
CA LEU A 226 -75.15 31.84 -7.42
C LEU A 226 -76.16 32.91 -7.01
N SER A 227 -75.70 34.09 -6.59
CA SER A 227 -76.56 35.26 -6.39
C SER A 227 -77.00 35.90 -7.71
N LEU A 228 -76.26 35.66 -8.81
CA LEU A 228 -76.57 36.20 -10.15
C LEU A 228 -77.65 35.36 -10.83
N ASP A 229 -77.49 34.03 -10.86
CA ASP A 229 -78.54 33.11 -11.30
C ASP A 229 -78.49 31.81 -10.46
N PRO A 230 -79.59 31.52 -9.73
CA PRO A 230 -79.63 30.43 -8.77
C PRO A 230 -79.77 29.03 -9.40
N ASP A 231 -79.95 28.90 -10.71
CA ASP A 231 -80.19 27.58 -11.33
C ASP A 231 -78.96 27.02 -12.07
N GLY A 232 -77.86 27.78 -12.14
CA GLY A 232 -76.65 27.37 -12.86
C GLY A 232 -75.75 26.40 -12.07
N ASP A 233 -75.36 25.28 -12.69
CA ASP A 233 -74.37 24.38 -12.10
C ASP A 233 -72.97 25.00 -12.14
N VAL A 234 -72.19 24.73 -11.08
CA VAL A 234 -70.85 25.28 -10.87
C VAL A 234 -69.80 24.18 -10.95
N LEU A 235 -68.70 24.44 -11.64
CA LEU A 235 -67.50 23.59 -11.64
C LEU A 235 -66.32 24.34 -11.01
N VAL A 236 -65.79 23.82 -9.91
CA VAL A 236 -64.65 24.39 -9.19
C VAL A 236 -63.40 23.55 -9.46
N PHE A 237 -62.30 24.19 -9.86
CA PHE A 237 -61.01 23.53 -10.04
C PHE A 237 -60.12 23.69 -8.81
N LEU A 238 -59.72 22.58 -8.20
CA LEU A 238 -58.90 22.51 -6.99
C LEU A 238 -57.65 21.62 -7.20
N PRO A 239 -56.54 21.87 -6.48
CA PRO A 239 -55.28 21.18 -6.74
C PRO A 239 -55.26 19.72 -6.23
N GLY A 240 -56.15 19.31 -5.32
CA GLY A 240 -56.13 17.97 -4.76
C GLY A 240 -57.33 17.60 -3.89
N GLU A 241 -57.37 16.33 -3.45
CA GLU A 241 -58.47 15.79 -2.63
C GLU A 241 -58.65 16.52 -1.31
N ARG A 242 -57.54 16.94 -0.67
CA ARG A 242 -57.61 17.65 0.62
C ARG A 242 -58.36 18.97 0.46
N GLU A 243 -57.96 19.75 -0.54
CA GLU A 243 -58.54 21.05 -0.84
C GLU A 243 -60.00 20.92 -1.32
N ILE A 244 -60.33 19.84 -2.06
CA ILE A 244 -61.72 19.49 -2.41
C ILE A 244 -62.59 19.29 -1.17
N ARG A 245 -62.10 18.54 -0.17
CA ARG A 245 -62.87 18.29 1.06
C ARG A 245 -62.99 19.54 1.94
N GLU A 246 -61.94 20.34 2.03
CA GLU A 246 -61.97 21.62 2.76
C GLU A 246 -63.02 22.56 2.14
N ALA A 247 -63.02 22.70 0.80
CA ALA A 247 -64.05 23.46 0.08
C ALA A 247 -65.45 22.85 0.20
N GLU A 248 -65.59 21.52 0.18
CA GLU A 248 -66.86 20.81 0.39
C GLU A 248 -67.46 21.15 1.77
N ASN A 249 -66.63 21.12 2.82
CA ASN A 249 -67.05 21.48 4.17
C ASN A 249 -67.47 22.95 4.26
N ALA A 250 -66.66 23.87 3.70
CA ALA A 250 -66.97 25.29 3.68
C ALA A 250 -68.28 25.59 2.94
N LEU A 251 -68.51 24.95 1.78
CA LEU A 251 -69.75 25.08 1.01
C LEU A 251 -70.97 24.51 1.74
N ASN A 252 -70.83 23.34 2.35
CA ASN A 252 -71.93 22.72 3.11
C ASN A 252 -72.30 23.57 4.33
N ALA A 253 -71.33 24.24 4.98
CA ALA A 253 -71.59 25.16 6.09
C ALA A 253 -72.37 26.42 5.68
N ARG A 254 -72.43 26.77 4.39
CA ARG A 254 -73.21 27.91 3.87
C ARG A 254 -74.70 27.57 3.65
N GLU A 255 -75.10 26.30 3.79
CA GLU A 255 -76.50 25.85 3.65
C GLU A 255 -77.21 26.36 2.38
N LEU A 256 -76.51 26.36 1.24
CA LEU A 256 -77.04 26.87 -0.03
C LEU A 256 -78.29 26.08 -0.48
N ARG A 257 -79.45 26.74 -0.51
CA ARG A 257 -80.73 26.13 -0.89
C ARG A 257 -80.65 25.45 -2.26
N GLY A 258 -81.26 24.27 -2.38
CA GLY A 258 -81.37 23.54 -3.64
C GLY A 258 -80.04 23.08 -4.24
N THR A 259 -78.97 22.97 -3.45
CA THR A 259 -77.61 22.66 -3.94
C THR A 259 -77.14 21.27 -3.51
N VAL A 260 -76.46 20.58 -4.40
CA VAL A 260 -75.75 19.33 -4.12
C VAL A 260 -74.27 19.52 -4.45
N VAL A 261 -73.41 19.43 -3.44
CA VAL A 261 -71.95 19.45 -3.62
C VAL A 261 -71.48 18.04 -3.99
N GLN A 262 -70.65 17.93 -5.03
CA GLN A 262 -70.15 16.65 -5.53
C GLN A 262 -68.64 16.71 -5.79
N PRO A 263 -67.82 15.84 -5.18
CA PRO A 263 -66.40 15.79 -5.47
C PRO A 263 -66.10 15.02 -6.77
N LEU A 264 -65.02 15.40 -7.46
CA LEU A 264 -64.51 14.72 -8.65
C LEU A 264 -62.98 14.67 -8.68
N TYR A 265 -62.40 13.55 -8.25
CA TYR A 265 -60.95 13.30 -8.33
C TYR A 265 -60.66 11.81 -8.60
N SER A 266 -59.45 11.52 -9.08
CA SER A 266 -59.08 10.19 -9.63
C SER A 266 -59.25 9.01 -8.67
N ARG A 267 -59.17 9.23 -7.35
CA ARG A 267 -59.27 8.16 -6.34
C ARG A 267 -60.71 7.70 -6.06
N LEU A 268 -61.73 8.47 -6.46
CA LEU A 268 -63.15 8.13 -6.27
C LEU A 268 -63.52 6.82 -6.98
N SER A 269 -64.50 6.10 -6.44
CA SER A 269 -65.05 4.91 -7.07
C SER A 269 -65.73 5.24 -8.41
N ALA A 270 -65.83 4.26 -9.31
CA ALA A 270 -66.47 4.46 -10.62
C ALA A 270 -67.94 4.91 -10.50
N SER A 271 -68.66 4.42 -9.47
CA SER A 271 -70.02 4.86 -9.18
C SER A 271 -70.06 6.32 -8.75
N GLU A 272 -69.13 6.77 -7.90
CA GLU A 272 -69.06 8.17 -7.47
C GLU A 272 -68.69 9.10 -8.62
N GLN A 273 -67.70 8.73 -9.44
CA GLN A 273 -67.35 9.49 -10.65
C GLN A 273 -68.51 9.56 -11.64
N SER A 274 -69.33 8.52 -11.73
CA SER A 274 -70.47 8.50 -12.66
C SER A 274 -71.59 9.47 -12.25
N ARG A 275 -71.70 9.81 -10.95
CA ARG A 275 -72.75 10.70 -10.43
C ARG A 275 -72.70 12.10 -11.01
N VAL A 276 -71.51 12.62 -11.32
CA VAL A 276 -71.33 13.98 -11.88
C VAL A 276 -71.91 14.12 -13.29
N PHE A 277 -72.16 13.01 -13.99
CA PHE A 277 -72.77 13.01 -15.32
C PHE A 277 -74.30 12.96 -15.29
N ALA A 278 -74.90 12.63 -14.14
CA ALA A 278 -76.35 12.57 -14.01
C ALA A 278 -76.92 13.98 -13.92
N THR A 279 -77.93 14.27 -14.75
CA THR A 279 -78.76 15.46 -14.61
C THR A 279 -79.75 15.24 -13.47
N ILE A 280 -79.73 16.11 -12.45
CA ILE A 280 -80.63 16.06 -11.30
C ILE A 280 -81.40 17.39 -11.19
N PRO A 281 -82.57 17.44 -10.52
CA PRO A 281 -83.35 18.67 -10.37
C PRO A 281 -82.67 19.75 -9.54
N GLN A 282 -81.82 19.35 -8.59
CA GLN A 282 -81.03 20.27 -7.78
C GLN A 282 -79.83 20.80 -8.55
N ARG A 283 -79.43 22.03 -8.23
CA ARG A 283 -78.17 22.61 -8.71
C ARG A 283 -76.97 21.81 -8.18
N ARG A 284 -75.96 21.63 -9.01
CA ARG A 284 -74.73 20.91 -8.67
C ARG A 284 -73.56 21.88 -8.52
N VAL A 285 -72.79 21.71 -7.46
CA VAL A 285 -71.46 22.32 -7.30
C VAL A 285 -70.44 21.21 -7.33
N ILE A 286 -69.70 21.11 -8.43
CA ILE A 286 -68.75 20.03 -8.67
C ILE A 286 -67.35 20.50 -8.33
N LEU A 287 -66.73 19.86 -7.34
CA LEU A 287 -65.39 20.19 -6.87
C LEU A 287 -64.38 19.21 -7.50
N ALA A 288 -63.64 19.67 -8.51
CA ALA A 288 -62.85 18.80 -9.37
C ALA A 288 -61.36 19.13 -9.37
N THR A 289 -60.51 18.10 -9.57
CA THR A 289 -59.13 18.36 -10.02
C THR A 289 -59.10 18.58 -11.54
N ASN A 290 -57.90 18.67 -12.12
CA ASN A 290 -57.66 18.69 -13.57
C ASN A 290 -58.27 17.50 -14.35
N VAL A 291 -58.88 16.51 -13.69
CA VAL A 291 -59.66 15.44 -14.34
C VAL A 291 -60.80 16.00 -15.21
N ALA A 292 -61.41 17.13 -14.79
CA ALA A 292 -62.47 17.80 -15.54
C ALA A 292 -61.96 18.76 -16.64
N GLU A 293 -60.64 18.99 -16.73
CA GLU A 293 -60.06 20.06 -17.58
C GLU A 293 -60.05 19.74 -19.07
N THR A 294 -59.91 18.47 -19.47
CA THR A 294 -59.73 18.05 -20.88
C THR A 294 -60.79 17.03 -21.31
N SER A 295 -60.63 15.78 -20.88
CA SER A 295 -61.27 14.63 -21.55
C SER A 295 -62.61 14.20 -20.95
N ILE A 296 -63.19 15.03 -20.09
CA ILE A 296 -64.53 14.80 -19.52
C ILE A 296 -65.40 16.03 -19.77
N THR A 297 -66.56 15.80 -20.37
CA THR A 297 -67.60 16.83 -20.54
C THR A 297 -68.69 16.58 -19.53
N ILE A 298 -68.81 17.48 -18.55
CA ILE A 298 -69.89 17.46 -17.56
C ILE A 298 -71.04 18.27 -18.16
N PRO A 299 -72.24 17.68 -18.32
CA PRO A 299 -73.39 18.42 -18.86
C PRO A 299 -73.83 19.52 -17.89
N GLY A 300 -74.43 20.60 -18.38
CA GLY A 300 -75.13 21.58 -17.54
C GLY A 300 -74.28 22.64 -16.83
N ILE A 301 -72.95 22.62 -16.95
CA ILE A 301 -72.07 23.62 -16.31
C ILE A 301 -72.30 25.03 -16.89
N VAL A 302 -72.62 25.98 -16.02
CA VAL A 302 -72.84 27.40 -16.35
C VAL A 302 -71.72 28.26 -15.76
N TYR A 303 -71.24 27.89 -14.56
CA TYR A 303 -70.21 28.64 -13.84
C TYR A 303 -68.94 27.82 -13.67
N VAL A 304 -67.79 28.49 -13.76
CA VAL A 304 -66.49 27.92 -13.42
C VAL A 304 -65.82 28.78 -12.36
N VAL A 305 -65.29 28.15 -11.32
CA VAL A 305 -64.40 28.80 -10.34
C VAL A 305 -63.02 28.15 -10.47
N ASP A 306 -62.05 28.91 -10.96
CA ASP A 306 -60.68 28.46 -11.17
C ASP A 306 -59.77 29.00 -10.07
N THR A 307 -59.29 28.11 -9.20
CA THR A 307 -58.29 28.46 -8.16
C THR A 307 -56.93 28.82 -8.75
N GLY A 308 -56.71 28.56 -10.04
CA GLY A 308 -55.48 28.92 -10.74
C GLY A 308 -54.28 28.05 -10.42
N VAL A 309 -54.44 26.98 -9.62
CA VAL A 309 -53.37 26.07 -9.26
C VAL A 309 -53.70 24.62 -9.62
N ALA A 310 -52.66 23.81 -9.78
CA ALA A 310 -52.78 22.36 -9.97
C ALA A 310 -51.63 21.64 -9.26
N ARG A 311 -51.87 20.40 -8.82
CA ARG A 311 -50.80 19.54 -8.31
C ARG A 311 -50.19 18.74 -9.46
N LEU A 312 -48.93 19.00 -9.77
CA LEU A 312 -48.19 18.36 -10.84
C LEU A 312 -47.02 17.53 -10.30
N SER A 313 -46.73 16.43 -11.00
CA SER A 313 -45.62 15.54 -10.69
C SER A 313 -44.39 15.99 -11.46
N ARG A 314 -43.30 16.30 -10.75
CA ARG A 314 -42.01 16.68 -11.32
C ARG A 314 -40.92 15.72 -10.87
N TYR A 315 -40.21 15.15 -11.84
CA TYR A 315 -39.02 14.36 -11.60
C TYR A 315 -37.79 15.26 -11.45
N ASP A 316 -36.98 15.03 -10.41
CA ASP A 316 -35.69 15.68 -10.24
C ASP A 316 -34.58 14.72 -10.70
N PRO A 317 -33.90 14.98 -11.84
CA PRO A 317 -32.84 14.12 -12.34
C PRO A 317 -31.61 14.03 -11.43
N ARG A 318 -31.37 14.99 -10.53
CA ARG A 318 -30.19 15.01 -9.67
C ARG A 318 -30.34 13.96 -8.57
N SER A 319 -31.43 14.03 -7.84
CA SER A 319 -31.77 13.11 -6.74
C SER A 319 -32.39 11.81 -7.23
N GLY A 320 -32.95 11.79 -8.44
CA GLY A 320 -33.73 10.67 -8.96
C GLY A 320 -35.08 10.50 -8.26
N THR A 321 -35.60 11.57 -7.65
CA THR A 321 -36.82 11.57 -6.83
C THR A 321 -37.98 12.26 -7.55
N THR A 322 -39.20 11.94 -7.13
CA THR A 322 -40.42 12.57 -7.65
C THR A 322 -40.97 13.53 -6.60
N ARG A 323 -41.30 14.75 -7.04
CA ARG A 323 -41.91 15.81 -6.23
C ARG A 323 -43.35 16.02 -6.70
N LEU A 324 -44.28 16.16 -5.75
CA LEU A 324 -45.65 16.56 -6.02
C LEU A 324 -45.83 18.00 -5.57
N GLN A 325 -45.78 18.95 -6.51
CA GLN A 325 -45.83 20.37 -6.22
C GLN A 325 -47.18 20.96 -6.65
N ILE A 326 -47.71 21.86 -5.82
CA ILE A 326 -48.82 22.73 -6.22
C ILE A 326 -48.20 23.93 -6.89
N GLU A 327 -48.57 24.20 -8.14
CA GLU A 327 -48.03 25.30 -8.94
C GLU A 327 -49.15 26.00 -9.72
N PRO A 328 -48.95 27.27 -10.13
CA PRO A 328 -49.88 27.98 -11.00
C PRO A 328 -50.08 27.23 -12.32
N VAL A 329 -51.32 27.16 -12.80
CA VAL A 329 -51.61 26.61 -14.13
C VAL A 329 -51.15 27.54 -15.24
N SER A 330 -50.84 26.99 -16.42
CA SER A 330 -50.56 27.75 -17.62
C SER A 330 -51.78 28.52 -18.14
N GLN A 331 -51.55 29.50 -19.00
CA GLN A 331 -52.64 30.25 -19.66
C GLN A 331 -53.57 29.31 -20.43
N ALA A 332 -53.01 28.38 -21.20
CA ALA A 332 -53.79 27.38 -21.95
C ALA A 332 -54.65 26.50 -21.03
N SER A 333 -54.13 26.05 -19.88
CA SER A 333 -54.92 25.29 -18.91
C SER A 333 -56.05 26.14 -18.30
N ALA A 334 -55.79 27.39 -17.93
CA ALA A 334 -56.82 28.30 -17.42
C ALA A 334 -57.91 28.60 -18.47
N ASP A 335 -57.55 28.73 -19.75
CA ASP A 335 -58.51 28.92 -20.84
C ASP A 335 -59.31 27.64 -21.14
N GLN A 336 -58.72 26.45 -20.98
CA GLN A 336 -59.47 25.20 -21.07
C GLN A 336 -60.47 25.04 -19.92
N ARG A 337 -60.09 25.46 -18.70
CA ARG A 337 -61.00 25.50 -17.53
C ARG A 337 -62.16 26.45 -17.78
N LYS A 338 -61.88 27.66 -18.28
CA LYS A 338 -62.90 28.63 -18.75
C LYS A 338 -63.86 28.00 -19.77
N GLY A 339 -63.33 27.27 -20.76
CA GLY A 339 -64.13 26.57 -21.77
C GLY A 339 -64.97 25.37 -21.27
N ARG A 340 -65.04 25.15 -19.95
CA ARG A 340 -65.95 24.16 -19.34
C ARG A 340 -67.35 24.74 -19.05
N CYS A 341 -67.48 26.07 -18.95
CA CYS A 341 -68.76 26.76 -19.14
C CYS A 341 -68.89 27.29 -20.59
N GLY A 342 -70.02 27.90 -20.93
CA GLY A 342 -70.25 28.43 -22.29
C GLY A 342 -70.65 27.38 -23.34
N ARG A 343 -71.02 26.16 -22.93
CA ARG A 343 -71.37 25.05 -23.85
C ARG A 343 -72.86 24.94 -24.15
N VAL A 344 -73.69 25.23 -23.15
CA VAL A 344 -75.16 25.10 -23.23
C VAL A 344 -75.82 26.47 -23.39
N ARG A 345 -75.28 27.47 -22.69
CA ARG A 345 -75.65 28.89 -22.72
C ARG A 345 -74.46 29.73 -22.26
N GLU A 346 -74.63 31.05 -22.24
CA GLU A 346 -73.67 32.03 -21.69
C GLU A 346 -73.26 31.63 -20.26
N GLY A 347 -71.99 31.83 -19.91
CA GLY A 347 -71.44 31.40 -18.63
C GLY A 347 -70.45 32.40 -18.04
N ILE A 348 -70.09 32.22 -16.76
CA ILE A 348 -69.11 33.06 -16.08
C ILE A 348 -67.98 32.18 -15.54
N CYS A 349 -66.73 32.59 -15.78
CA CYS A 349 -65.54 31.98 -15.20
C CYS A 349 -64.91 32.95 -14.20
N VAL A 350 -64.94 32.61 -12.92
CA VAL A 350 -64.25 33.34 -11.87
C VAL A 350 -62.86 32.76 -11.68
N ARG A 351 -61.83 33.60 -11.72
CA ARG A 351 -60.42 33.26 -11.48
C ARG A 351 -60.02 33.82 -10.13
N LEU A 352 -59.60 32.96 -9.20
CA LEU A 352 -59.19 33.35 -7.84
C LEU A 352 -57.74 33.85 -7.80
N TYR A 353 -57.38 34.67 -8.77
CA TYR A 353 -56.07 35.29 -8.96
C TYR A 353 -56.27 36.52 -9.84
N ASP A 354 -55.35 37.49 -9.77
CA ASP A 354 -55.46 38.72 -10.55
C ASP A 354 -55.04 38.53 -12.03
N GLU A 355 -55.38 39.51 -12.86
CA GLU A 355 -55.08 39.49 -14.30
C GLU A 355 -53.57 39.58 -14.61
N VAL A 356 -52.79 40.22 -13.73
CA VAL A 356 -51.32 40.29 -13.87
C VAL A 356 -50.72 38.89 -13.65
N SER A 357 -51.21 38.15 -12.66
CA SER A 357 -50.87 36.75 -12.41
C SER A 357 -51.25 35.88 -13.60
N PHE A 358 -52.38 36.13 -14.27
CA PHE A 358 -52.75 35.40 -15.49
C PHE A 358 -51.77 35.64 -16.65
N THR A 359 -51.54 36.91 -16.97
CA THR A 359 -50.75 37.33 -18.15
C THR A 359 -49.26 36.98 -18.04
N THR A 360 -48.72 36.90 -16.82
CA THR A 360 -47.31 36.52 -16.56
C THR A 360 -47.06 35.02 -16.50
N ARG A 361 -48.10 34.17 -16.48
CA ARG A 361 -47.95 32.71 -16.50
C ARG A 361 -47.38 32.20 -17.82
N PRO A 362 -46.72 31.03 -17.82
CA PRO A 362 -46.34 30.34 -19.05
C PRO A 362 -47.57 30.11 -19.95
N GLY A 363 -47.39 30.27 -21.26
CA GLY A 363 -48.47 30.03 -22.24
C GLY A 363 -48.99 28.59 -22.18
N PHE A 364 -48.10 27.61 -21.94
CA PHE A 364 -48.42 26.18 -21.96
C PHE A 364 -47.78 25.45 -20.79
N THR A 365 -48.41 24.34 -20.40
CA THR A 365 -47.86 23.42 -19.39
C THR A 365 -46.72 22.60 -20.00
N ASP A 366 -45.63 22.37 -19.25
CA ASP A 366 -44.54 21.52 -19.72
C ASP A 366 -45.04 20.11 -20.12
N PRO A 367 -44.60 19.57 -21.28
CA PRO A 367 -44.96 18.23 -21.71
C PRO A 367 -44.42 17.15 -20.77
N GLU A 368 -45.07 15.98 -20.75
CA GLU A 368 -44.75 14.91 -19.80
C GLU A 368 -43.30 14.41 -19.92
N ILE A 369 -42.74 14.42 -21.13
CA ILE A 369 -41.34 14.04 -21.40
C ILE A 369 -40.31 14.91 -20.66
N LYS A 370 -40.65 16.17 -20.33
CA LYS A 370 -39.77 17.10 -19.61
C LYS A 370 -39.84 16.95 -18.09
N ARG A 371 -40.81 16.19 -17.56
CA ARG A 371 -41.10 16.10 -16.12
C ARG A 371 -41.14 14.68 -15.55
N THR A 372 -40.78 13.67 -16.34
CA THR A 372 -40.76 12.24 -15.95
C THR A 372 -39.38 11.61 -16.14
N GLY A 373 -39.13 10.48 -15.48
CA GLY A 373 -37.90 9.71 -15.64
C GLY A 373 -37.86 8.97 -16.98
N LEU A 374 -36.70 8.99 -17.67
CA LEU A 374 -36.60 8.56 -19.07
C LEU A 374 -36.02 7.15 -19.27
N ALA A 375 -35.63 6.44 -18.20
CA ALA A 375 -34.97 5.13 -18.32
C ALA A 375 -35.78 4.13 -19.15
N GLY A 376 -37.10 4.02 -18.90
CA GLY A 376 -37.98 3.13 -19.67
C GLY A 376 -38.10 3.52 -21.14
N VAL A 377 -38.11 4.83 -21.44
CA VAL A 377 -38.18 5.35 -22.82
C VAL A 377 -36.91 5.00 -23.57
N ILE A 378 -35.76 5.31 -22.98
CA ILE A 378 -34.44 5.07 -23.56
C ILE A 378 -34.24 3.57 -23.84
N LEU A 379 -34.58 2.71 -22.87
CA LEU A 379 -34.49 1.25 -23.04
C LEU A 379 -35.33 0.77 -24.22
N ARG A 380 -36.56 1.27 -24.33
CA ARG A 380 -37.47 0.89 -25.42
C ARG A 380 -36.99 1.38 -26.77
N MET A 381 -36.46 2.61 -26.85
CA MET A 381 -35.86 3.16 -28.08
C MET A 381 -34.67 2.33 -28.56
N LYS A 382 -33.76 2.01 -27.64
CA LYS A 382 -32.56 1.22 -27.98
C LYS A 382 -32.96 -0.20 -28.42
N SER A 383 -33.93 -0.82 -27.74
CA SER A 383 -34.44 -2.16 -28.09
C SER A 383 -35.12 -2.21 -29.45
N LEU A 384 -35.81 -1.14 -29.85
CA LEU A 384 -36.44 -1.01 -31.17
C LEU A 384 -35.45 -0.59 -32.27
N GLY A 385 -34.21 -0.22 -31.93
CA GLY A 385 -33.21 0.26 -32.90
C GLY A 385 -33.50 1.67 -33.41
N LEU A 386 -34.09 2.55 -32.59
CA LEU A 386 -34.48 3.90 -33.02
C LEU A 386 -33.33 4.93 -33.00
N GLY A 387 -32.11 4.49 -32.75
CA GLY A 387 -30.97 5.39 -32.55
C GLY A 387 -30.95 5.97 -31.13
N ASP A 388 -30.12 7.00 -30.95
CA ASP A 388 -29.95 7.64 -29.66
C ASP A 388 -31.09 8.63 -29.37
N VAL A 389 -31.44 8.76 -28.09
CA VAL A 389 -32.59 9.57 -27.65
C VAL A 389 -32.35 11.05 -27.92
N GLU A 390 -31.09 11.45 -27.94
CA GLU A 390 -30.59 12.79 -28.26
C GLU A 390 -30.93 13.21 -29.71
N ASP A 391 -30.93 12.26 -30.65
CA ASP A 391 -31.16 12.50 -32.08
C ASP A 391 -32.62 12.25 -32.52
N PHE A 392 -33.43 11.65 -31.63
CA PHE A 392 -34.81 11.31 -31.97
C PHE A 392 -35.66 12.59 -32.09
N PRO A 393 -36.51 12.70 -33.12
CA PRO A 393 -37.23 13.93 -33.39
C PRO A 393 -38.44 14.09 -32.44
N PHE A 394 -38.18 14.49 -31.20
CA PHE A 394 -39.23 14.92 -30.28
C PHE A 394 -39.72 16.33 -30.64
N LEU A 395 -41.01 16.61 -30.41
CA LEU A 395 -41.55 17.97 -30.53
C LEU A 395 -40.93 18.91 -29.48
N ASP A 396 -40.76 18.40 -28.27
CA ASP A 396 -39.98 19.03 -27.20
C ASP A 396 -38.93 18.02 -26.71
N PRO A 397 -37.63 18.23 -27.02
CA PRO A 397 -36.62 17.29 -26.57
C PRO A 397 -36.50 17.28 -25.03
N PRO A 398 -36.24 16.11 -24.43
CA PRO A 398 -35.97 16.01 -23.01
C PRO A 398 -34.70 16.76 -22.61
N GLN A 399 -34.60 17.15 -21.34
CA GLN A 399 -33.40 17.81 -20.83
C GLN A 399 -32.20 16.86 -20.85
N PRO A 400 -30.98 17.30 -21.24
CA PRO A 400 -29.79 16.44 -21.28
C PRO A 400 -29.49 15.74 -19.95
N ARG A 401 -29.76 16.41 -18.81
CA ARG A 401 -29.58 15.83 -17.48
C ARG A 401 -30.55 14.66 -17.20
N ALA A 402 -31.79 14.74 -17.68
CA ALA A 402 -32.77 13.67 -17.54
C ALA A 402 -32.40 12.45 -18.40
N ILE A 403 -31.83 12.70 -19.60
CA ILE A 403 -31.28 11.65 -20.46
C ILE A 403 -30.10 10.95 -19.77
N ALA A 404 -29.14 11.72 -19.24
CA ALA A 404 -27.97 11.18 -18.54
C ALA A 404 -28.35 10.34 -17.30
N GLU A 405 -29.32 10.79 -16.50
CA GLU A 405 -29.83 10.00 -15.38
C GLU A 405 -30.56 8.74 -15.87
N GLY A 406 -31.33 8.83 -16.96
CA GLY A 406 -31.95 7.66 -17.58
C GLY A 406 -30.94 6.59 -18.00
N TRP A 407 -29.83 6.99 -18.65
CA TRP A 407 -28.72 6.10 -18.97
C TRP A 407 -28.07 5.50 -17.73
N ARG A 408 -27.84 6.31 -16.69
CA ARG A 408 -27.28 5.85 -15.41
C ARG A 408 -28.16 4.80 -14.75
N VAL A 409 -29.48 4.95 -14.80
CA VAL A 409 -30.42 3.93 -14.28
C VAL A 409 -30.31 2.63 -15.08
N LEU A 410 -30.16 2.70 -16.40
CA LEU A 410 -29.99 1.50 -17.22
C LEU A 410 -28.65 0.78 -16.96
N GLU A 411 -27.58 1.54 -16.73
CA GLU A 411 -26.28 1.00 -16.30
C GLU A 411 -26.37 0.38 -14.90
N GLU A 412 -27.05 1.05 -13.96
CA GLU A 412 -27.35 0.52 -12.62
C GLU A 412 -28.03 -0.85 -12.70
N LEU A 413 -29.03 -0.99 -13.56
CA LEU A 413 -29.78 -2.24 -13.74
C LEU A 413 -29.02 -3.32 -14.52
N GLY A 414 -27.84 -3.00 -15.08
CA GLY A 414 -27.08 -3.89 -15.95
C GLY A 414 -27.74 -4.09 -17.32
N ALA A 415 -28.63 -3.19 -17.73
CA ALA A 415 -29.34 -3.25 -19.01
C ALA A 415 -28.45 -2.82 -20.20
N ILE A 416 -27.43 -2.02 -19.93
CA ILE A 416 -26.45 -1.56 -20.91
C ILE A 416 -25.03 -1.74 -20.39
N GLU A 417 -24.06 -1.81 -21.29
CA GLU A 417 -22.64 -1.87 -20.97
C GLU A 417 -21.78 -1.06 -21.96
N GLY A 418 -20.55 -0.78 -21.57
CA GLY A 418 -19.55 -0.12 -22.40
C GLY A 418 -19.81 1.37 -22.67
N LYS A 419 -18.85 2.03 -23.34
CA LYS A 419 -18.96 3.45 -23.72
C LYS A 419 -20.03 3.70 -24.79
N GLU A 420 -20.28 2.71 -25.65
CA GLU A 420 -21.28 2.78 -26.72
C GLU A 420 -22.72 2.50 -26.24
N ARG A 421 -22.91 2.21 -24.94
CA ARG A 421 -24.22 1.96 -24.32
C ARG A 421 -24.98 0.83 -25.04
N THR A 422 -24.28 -0.27 -25.31
CA THR A 422 -24.84 -1.45 -25.99
C THR A 422 -25.78 -2.19 -25.05
N LEU A 423 -26.91 -2.67 -25.56
CA LEU A 423 -27.85 -3.47 -24.77
C LEU A 423 -27.22 -4.82 -24.42
N THR A 424 -27.27 -5.17 -23.14
CA THR A 424 -26.88 -6.50 -22.67
C THR A 424 -27.99 -7.53 -22.98
N PRO A 425 -27.72 -8.85 -22.88
CA PRO A 425 -28.78 -9.86 -22.93
C PRO A 425 -29.90 -9.59 -21.91
N LEU A 426 -29.52 -9.12 -20.72
CA LEU A 426 -30.44 -8.67 -19.69
C LEU A 426 -31.27 -7.47 -20.16
N GLY A 427 -30.63 -6.44 -20.76
CA GLY A 427 -31.31 -5.29 -21.33
C GLY A 427 -32.37 -5.64 -22.38
N HIS A 428 -32.06 -6.59 -23.26
CA HIS A 428 -33.01 -7.09 -24.24
C HIS A 428 -34.23 -7.78 -23.60
N GLN A 429 -34.03 -8.53 -22.51
CA GLN A 429 -35.13 -9.14 -21.76
C GLN A 429 -35.97 -8.09 -21.02
N LEU A 430 -35.33 -7.12 -20.36
CA LEU A 430 -36.01 -6.03 -19.65
C LEU A 430 -36.96 -5.26 -20.57
N ALA A 431 -36.52 -4.95 -21.80
CA ALA A 431 -37.30 -4.21 -22.78
C ALA A 431 -38.57 -4.93 -23.26
N ARG A 432 -38.72 -6.23 -22.99
CA ARG A 432 -39.92 -7.02 -23.34
C ARG A 432 -41.06 -6.83 -22.36
N PHE A 433 -40.77 -6.40 -21.14
CA PHE A 433 -41.81 -6.20 -20.12
C PHE A 433 -42.52 -4.85 -20.29
N PRO A 434 -43.86 -4.81 -20.15
CA PRO A 434 -44.65 -3.58 -20.27
C PRO A 434 -44.70 -2.76 -18.95
N VAL A 435 -43.57 -2.63 -18.26
CA VAL A 435 -43.42 -1.96 -16.96
C VAL A 435 -42.11 -1.17 -16.88
N ASP A 436 -41.94 -0.38 -15.82
CA ASP A 436 -40.67 0.31 -15.55
C ASP A 436 -39.48 -0.67 -15.52
N PRO A 437 -38.30 -0.33 -16.09
CA PRO A 437 -37.14 -1.21 -16.12
C PRO A 437 -36.70 -1.74 -14.76
N ARG A 438 -36.90 -0.96 -13.69
CA ARG A 438 -36.58 -1.41 -12.33
C ARG A 438 -37.46 -2.58 -11.93
N ILE A 439 -38.76 -2.50 -12.22
CA ILE A 439 -39.72 -3.58 -11.93
C ILE A 439 -39.43 -4.80 -12.81
N ALA A 440 -39.13 -4.60 -14.09
CA ALA A 440 -38.72 -5.68 -14.98
C ALA A 440 -37.47 -6.42 -14.44
N ARG A 441 -36.49 -5.68 -13.90
CA ARG A 441 -35.28 -6.24 -13.30
C ARG A 441 -35.58 -7.10 -12.09
N MET A 442 -36.52 -6.68 -11.24
CA MET A 442 -37.00 -7.47 -10.12
C MET A 442 -37.61 -8.79 -10.59
N ILE A 443 -38.46 -8.78 -11.63
CA ILE A 443 -39.10 -9.99 -12.16
C ILE A 443 -38.06 -10.99 -12.66
N LEU A 444 -37.07 -10.52 -13.43
CA LEU A 444 -35.97 -11.37 -13.92
C LEU A 444 -35.14 -11.95 -12.77
N ALA A 445 -34.81 -11.13 -11.77
CA ALA A 445 -34.14 -11.61 -10.55
C ALA A 445 -35.01 -12.64 -9.81
N GLY A 446 -36.32 -12.44 -9.76
CA GLY A 446 -37.25 -13.40 -9.15
C GLY A 446 -37.15 -14.78 -9.80
N ALA A 447 -36.93 -14.86 -11.11
CA ALA A 447 -36.69 -16.13 -11.79
C ALA A 447 -35.33 -16.76 -11.41
N GLU A 448 -34.27 -15.94 -11.28
CA GLU A 448 -32.93 -16.38 -10.84
C GLU A 448 -32.94 -16.91 -9.40
N TYR A 449 -33.59 -16.19 -8.49
CA TYR A 449 -33.70 -16.53 -7.06
C TYR A 449 -34.81 -17.56 -6.76
N GLY A 450 -35.67 -17.88 -7.73
CA GLY A 450 -36.75 -18.87 -7.56
C GLY A 450 -37.98 -18.36 -6.81
N CYS A 451 -38.25 -17.05 -6.83
CA CYS A 451 -39.42 -16.39 -6.20
C CYS A 451 -40.23 -15.53 -7.20
N VAL A 452 -40.22 -15.91 -8.49
CA VAL A 452 -40.85 -15.11 -9.55
C VAL A 452 -42.35 -14.93 -9.36
N ASP A 453 -43.06 -15.90 -8.78
CA ASP A 453 -44.52 -15.79 -8.58
C ASP A 453 -44.87 -14.71 -7.54
N GLU A 454 -44.13 -14.64 -6.44
CA GLU A 454 -44.24 -13.57 -5.44
C GLU A 454 -43.84 -12.21 -6.03
N VAL A 455 -42.75 -12.16 -6.79
CA VAL A 455 -42.32 -10.92 -7.43
C VAL A 455 -43.35 -10.43 -8.45
N LEU A 456 -44.02 -11.31 -9.21
CA LEU A 456 -45.08 -10.93 -10.14
C LEU A 456 -46.26 -10.24 -9.43
N ILE A 457 -46.64 -10.75 -8.26
CA ILE A 457 -47.68 -10.15 -7.42
C ILE A 457 -47.26 -8.74 -6.97
N VAL A 458 -46.05 -8.62 -6.44
CA VAL A 458 -45.49 -7.34 -5.97
C VAL A 458 -45.35 -6.36 -7.14
N ALA A 459 -44.71 -6.77 -8.23
CA ALA A 459 -44.51 -5.96 -9.44
C ALA A 459 -45.82 -5.42 -10.02
N ALA A 460 -46.88 -6.22 -10.02
CA ALA A 460 -48.19 -5.79 -10.45
C ALA A 460 -48.79 -4.75 -9.49
N ALA A 461 -48.63 -4.92 -8.18
CA ALA A 461 -49.09 -3.96 -7.18
C ALA A 461 -48.38 -2.61 -7.31
N LEU A 462 -47.07 -2.62 -7.53
CA LEU A 462 -46.22 -1.44 -7.65
C LEU A 462 -46.51 -0.60 -8.91
N ASN A 463 -47.09 -1.21 -9.95
CA ASN A 463 -47.53 -0.51 -11.16
C ASN A 463 -48.92 0.12 -11.05
N LEU A 464 -49.63 -0.11 -9.95
CA LEU A 464 -51.02 0.28 -9.80
C LEU A 464 -51.22 1.20 -8.60
N GLN A 465 -52.38 1.85 -8.58
CA GLN A 465 -52.83 2.52 -7.37
C GLN A 465 -53.16 1.48 -6.30
N ASP A 466 -52.74 1.75 -5.06
CA ASP A 466 -53.02 0.88 -3.91
C ASP A 466 -54.52 0.54 -3.81
N PRO A 467 -54.89 -0.75 -3.75
CA PRO A 467 -56.29 -1.17 -3.63
C PRO A 467 -56.91 -0.80 -2.28
N ARG A 468 -56.11 -0.53 -1.24
CA ARG A 468 -56.60 -0.13 0.07
C ARG A 468 -57.22 1.27 0.04
N GLU A 469 -58.43 1.37 0.56
CA GLU A 469 -59.16 2.61 0.75
C GLU A 469 -59.08 3.03 2.21
N ARG A 470 -58.86 4.31 2.47
CA ARG A 470 -58.80 4.86 3.83
C ARG A 470 -59.70 6.09 3.93
N PRO A 471 -61.04 5.90 3.95
CA PRO A 471 -61.98 7.01 4.09
C PRO A 471 -61.73 7.76 5.40
N ARG A 472 -61.72 9.11 5.40
CA ARG A 472 -61.40 9.92 6.59
C ARG A 472 -62.28 9.58 7.80
N GLU A 473 -63.59 9.46 7.61
CA GLU A 473 -64.58 9.17 8.66
C GLU A 473 -64.38 7.78 9.29
N LEU A 474 -63.88 6.82 8.50
CA LEU A 474 -63.66 5.43 8.92
C LEU A 474 -62.17 5.08 8.98
N ALA A 475 -61.30 6.08 9.09
CA ALA A 475 -59.85 5.91 8.93
C ALA A 475 -59.27 4.99 10.00
N GLN A 476 -59.71 5.12 11.26
CA GLN A 476 -59.28 4.25 12.36
C GLN A 476 -59.69 2.79 12.12
N LYS A 477 -60.93 2.57 11.67
CA LYS A 477 -61.46 1.23 11.36
C LYS A 477 -60.72 0.61 10.17
N ALA A 478 -60.46 1.39 9.12
CA ALA A 478 -59.68 0.95 7.97
C ALA A 478 -58.24 0.58 8.39
N ASP A 479 -57.58 1.42 9.20
CA ASP A 479 -56.24 1.16 9.72
C ASP A 479 -56.16 -0.10 10.59
N GLU A 480 -57.19 -0.35 11.40
CA GLU A 480 -57.30 -1.55 12.22
C GLU A 480 -57.46 -2.81 11.35
N LEU A 481 -58.39 -2.80 10.39
CA LEU A 481 -58.60 -3.93 9.48
C LEU A 481 -57.37 -4.19 8.61
N HIS A 482 -56.69 -3.14 8.13
CA HIS A 482 -55.49 -3.25 7.29
C HIS A 482 -54.25 -3.63 8.08
N ARG A 483 -54.26 -3.53 9.42
CA ARG A 483 -53.15 -3.93 10.30
C ARG A 483 -52.76 -5.39 10.10
N ARG A 484 -53.72 -6.27 9.79
CA ARG A 484 -53.49 -7.70 9.52
C ARG A 484 -52.56 -7.96 8.34
N PHE A 485 -52.49 -7.02 7.39
CA PHE A 485 -51.62 -7.12 6.22
C PHE A 485 -50.24 -6.52 6.47
N ARG A 486 -49.97 -5.94 7.65
CA ARG A 486 -48.65 -5.38 7.94
C ARG A 486 -47.65 -6.50 8.19
N ASP A 487 -46.39 -6.18 7.92
CA ASP A 487 -45.25 -7.02 8.24
C ASP A 487 -44.21 -6.14 8.93
N GLU A 488 -43.56 -6.66 9.97
CA GLU A 488 -42.64 -5.87 10.78
C GLU A 488 -41.35 -5.52 10.04
N HIS A 489 -41.04 -6.23 8.94
CA HIS A 489 -39.79 -6.08 8.20
C HIS A 489 -39.99 -5.72 6.72
N SER A 490 -41.23 -5.70 6.21
CA SER A 490 -41.45 -5.60 4.75
C SER A 490 -42.85 -5.17 4.32
N ASP A 491 -42.99 -3.96 3.79
CA ASP A 491 -44.23 -3.54 3.13
C ASP A 491 -44.54 -4.39 1.88
N PHE A 492 -43.51 -4.92 1.19
CA PHE A 492 -43.68 -5.83 0.05
C PHE A 492 -44.34 -7.16 0.46
N THR A 493 -43.93 -7.69 1.61
CA THR A 493 -44.53 -8.90 2.19
C THR A 493 -45.97 -8.61 2.60
N GLY A 494 -46.25 -7.38 3.06
CA GLY A 494 -47.61 -6.95 3.32
C GLY A 494 -48.52 -6.97 2.10
N LEU A 495 -48.00 -6.67 0.91
CA LEU A 495 -48.73 -6.83 -0.35
C LEU A 495 -49.02 -8.30 -0.65
N LEU A 496 -48.10 -9.22 -0.37
CA LEU A 496 -48.34 -10.66 -0.51
C LEU A 496 -49.43 -11.16 0.44
N LYS A 497 -49.44 -10.70 1.70
CA LYS A 497 -50.50 -11.02 2.67
C LYS A 497 -51.87 -10.51 2.19
N LEU A 498 -51.91 -9.29 1.67
CA LEU A 498 -53.14 -8.72 1.10
C LEU A 498 -53.61 -9.51 -0.13
N TRP A 499 -52.68 -9.89 -1.02
CA TRP A 499 -52.98 -10.70 -2.19
C TRP A 499 -53.56 -12.06 -1.80
N ALA A 500 -52.93 -12.78 -0.86
CA ALA A 500 -53.42 -14.07 -0.37
C ALA A 500 -54.84 -13.97 0.18
N PHE A 501 -55.12 -12.94 1.00
CA PHE A 501 -56.46 -12.67 1.54
C PHE A 501 -57.51 -12.45 0.44
N VAL A 502 -57.16 -11.66 -0.57
CA VAL A 502 -58.04 -11.38 -1.71
C VAL A 502 -58.28 -12.63 -2.57
N ARG A 503 -57.24 -13.45 -2.77
CA ARG A 503 -57.31 -14.70 -3.54
C ARG A 503 -58.21 -15.74 -2.87
N GLU A 504 -58.10 -15.90 -1.56
CA GLU A 504 -58.99 -16.79 -0.80
C GLU A 504 -60.46 -16.38 -0.95
N ALA A 505 -60.75 -15.07 -0.91
CA ALA A 505 -62.11 -14.56 -1.13
C ALA A 505 -62.60 -14.77 -2.57
N GLU A 506 -61.69 -14.69 -3.56
CA GLU A 506 -61.99 -14.92 -4.97
C GLU A 506 -62.35 -16.38 -5.28
N GLU A 507 -61.67 -17.34 -4.64
CA GLU A 507 -61.95 -18.78 -4.77
C GLU A 507 -63.38 -19.14 -4.32
N ARG A 508 -63.97 -18.35 -3.43
CA ARG A 508 -65.36 -18.47 -2.98
C ARG A 508 -66.38 -17.76 -3.89
N GLY A 509 -65.90 -17.14 -4.98
CA GLY A 509 -66.72 -16.53 -6.04
C GLY A 509 -66.70 -14.99 -6.06
N THR A 510 -66.92 -14.42 -7.24
CA THR A 510 -66.85 -12.96 -7.50
C THR A 510 -67.76 -12.13 -6.61
N SER A 511 -68.97 -12.62 -6.31
CA SER A 511 -69.92 -11.94 -5.42
C SER A 511 -69.42 -11.89 -3.97
N HIS A 512 -68.74 -12.96 -3.52
CA HIS A 512 -68.11 -13.01 -2.20
C HIS A 512 -66.91 -12.05 -2.14
N LEU A 513 -66.03 -12.08 -3.15
CA LEU A 513 -64.92 -11.15 -3.27
C LEU A 513 -65.38 -9.68 -3.20
N ARG A 514 -66.44 -9.31 -3.94
CA ARG A 514 -66.98 -7.94 -3.90
C ARG A 514 -67.42 -7.54 -2.49
N ARG A 515 -68.03 -8.45 -1.74
CA ARG A 515 -68.45 -8.24 -0.35
C ARG A 515 -67.22 -8.08 0.56
N VAL A 516 -66.25 -8.98 0.46
CA VAL A 516 -65.00 -8.93 1.25
C VAL A 516 -64.23 -7.64 0.99
N CYS A 517 -64.11 -7.22 -0.27
CA CYS A 517 -63.49 -5.96 -0.64
C CYS A 517 -64.17 -4.77 0.07
N ARG A 518 -65.50 -4.67 -0.02
CA ARG A 518 -66.27 -3.61 0.64
C ARG A 518 -66.08 -3.62 2.16
N ASP A 519 -66.23 -4.78 2.79
CA ASP A 519 -66.20 -4.90 4.25
C ASP A 519 -64.79 -4.69 4.85
N ASN A 520 -63.74 -4.72 4.02
CA ASN A 520 -62.34 -4.51 4.41
C ASN A 520 -61.71 -3.24 3.79
N PHE A 521 -62.52 -2.31 3.27
CA PHE A 521 -62.06 -1.07 2.64
C PHE A 521 -61.01 -1.33 1.54
N LEU A 522 -61.34 -2.22 0.60
CA LEU A 522 -60.55 -2.49 -0.60
C LEU A 522 -61.39 -2.18 -1.84
N SER A 523 -60.76 -1.55 -2.83
CA SER A 523 -61.38 -1.27 -4.12
C SER A 523 -61.45 -2.53 -4.98
N PHE A 524 -62.65 -3.06 -5.22
CA PHE A 524 -62.87 -4.25 -6.06
C PHE A 524 -62.30 -4.07 -7.48
N LEU A 525 -62.40 -2.88 -8.05
CA LEU A 525 -61.88 -2.58 -9.39
C LEU A 525 -60.35 -2.62 -9.43
N ARG A 526 -59.67 -2.01 -8.45
CA ARG A 526 -58.20 -2.04 -8.36
C ARG A 526 -57.67 -3.44 -8.07
N VAL A 527 -58.39 -4.23 -7.26
CA VAL A 527 -58.10 -5.65 -7.05
C VAL A 527 -58.17 -6.44 -8.36
N ARG A 528 -59.22 -6.22 -9.17
CA ARG A 528 -59.35 -6.88 -10.47
C ARG A 528 -58.23 -6.45 -11.42
N GLU A 529 -57.90 -5.16 -11.45
CA GLU A 529 -56.80 -4.63 -12.27
C GLU A 529 -55.44 -5.19 -11.83
N TRP A 530 -55.21 -5.34 -10.52
CA TRP A 530 -54.02 -6.00 -9.98
C TRP A 530 -53.86 -7.42 -10.51
N ARG A 531 -54.95 -8.19 -10.55
CA ARG A 531 -54.97 -9.53 -11.16
C ARG A 531 -54.71 -9.52 -12.65
N ASP A 532 -55.32 -8.60 -13.39
CA ASP A 532 -55.13 -8.54 -14.84
C ASP A 532 -53.68 -8.15 -15.20
N VAL A 533 -53.04 -7.25 -14.44
CA VAL A 533 -51.62 -6.91 -14.61
C VAL A 533 -50.71 -8.07 -14.22
N GLN A 534 -50.98 -8.74 -13.10
CA GLN A 534 -50.20 -9.91 -12.67
C GLN A 534 -50.25 -11.03 -13.74
N ARG A 535 -51.43 -11.31 -14.31
CA ARG A 535 -51.59 -12.29 -15.40
C ARG A 535 -50.81 -11.90 -16.65
N GLN A 536 -50.83 -10.63 -17.05
CA GLN A 536 -50.05 -10.15 -18.21
C GLN A 536 -48.54 -10.32 -18.01
N LEU A 537 -48.05 -10.02 -16.80
CA LEU A 537 -46.64 -10.23 -16.48
C LEU A 537 -46.32 -11.74 -16.47
N GLU A 538 -47.25 -12.57 -16.00
CA GLU A 538 -47.14 -14.03 -16.04
C GLU A 538 -47.01 -14.57 -17.47
N GLU A 539 -47.82 -14.06 -18.39
CA GLU A 539 -47.78 -14.38 -19.81
C GLU A 539 -46.42 -14.00 -20.42
N THR A 540 -45.91 -12.81 -20.08
CA THR A 540 -44.58 -12.34 -20.53
C THR A 540 -43.45 -13.26 -20.02
N VAL A 541 -43.51 -13.65 -18.73
CA VAL A 541 -42.56 -14.61 -18.13
C VAL A 541 -42.60 -15.97 -18.85
N ARG A 542 -43.80 -16.43 -19.23
CA ARG A 542 -44.00 -17.68 -19.98
C ARG A 542 -43.45 -17.58 -21.41
N GLU A 543 -43.69 -16.47 -22.10
CA GLU A 543 -43.15 -16.20 -23.43
C GLU A 543 -41.62 -16.19 -23.44
N LEU A 544 -41.00 -15.61 -22.41
CA LEU A 544 -39.54 -15.59 -22.22
C LEU A 544 -38.97 -16.92 -21.72
N ARG A 545 -39.82 -17.92 -21.43
CA ARG A 545 -39.43 -19.25 -20.91
C ARG A 545 -38.57 -19.19 -19.65
N LEU A 546 -38.85 -18.24 -18.77
CA LEU A 546 -38.10 -18.08 -17.53
C LEU A 546 -38.40 -19.22 -16.54
N PRO A 547 -37.38 -19.68 -15.78
CA PRO A 547 -37.54 -20.80 -14.86
C PRO A 547 -38.48 -20.45 -13.70
N ARG A 548 -39.31 -21.42 -13.30
CA ARG A 548 -40.19 -21.39 -12.12
C ARG A 548 -39.85 -22.56 -11.22
N LYS A 549 -39.16 -22.33 -10.09
CA LYS A 549 -38.89 -23.39 -9.13
C LYS A 549 -40.12 -23.61 -8.23
N GLY A 550 -40.76 -24.77 -8.37
CA GLY A 550 -41.63 -25.44 -7.41
C GLY A 550 -42.74 -24.62 -6.73
N ARG A 551 -43.98 -24.76 -7.20
CA ARG A 551 -45.18 -24.46 -6.39
C ARG A 551 -45.15 -25.36 -5.15
N GLY A 552 -44.94 -24.81 -3.95
CA GLY A 552 -45.00 -25.63 -2.73
C GLY A 552 -44.74 -24.94 -1.40
N ALA A 553 -43.95 -23.87 -1.35
CA ALA A 553 -43.76 -23.05 -0.15
C ALA A 553 -43.49 -21.58 -0.54
N PRO A 554 -44.06 -20.59 0.17
CA PRO A 554 -43.73 -19.19 -0.05
C PRO A 554 -42.23 -18.98 0.05
N ALA A 555 -41.64 -18.19 -0.84
CA ALA A 555 -40.24 -17.80 -0.72
C ALA A 555 -39.98 -17.17 0.67
N ARG A 556 -38.86 -17.52 1.31
CA ARG A 556 -38.42 -16.82 2.53
C ARG A 556 -38.31 -15.32 2.21
N GLY A 557 -38.75 -14.46 3.15
CA GLY A 557 -38.77 -13.01 2.96
C GLY A 557 -37.45 -12.44 2.42
N ASP A 558 -36.32 -12.99 2.88
CA ASP A 558 -34.98 -12.60 2.44
C ASP A 558 -34.75 -12.83 0.93
N VAL A 559 -35.24 -13.94 0.37
CA VAL A 559 -35.07 -14.28 -1.06
C VAL A 559 -35.89 -13.33 -1.94
N LEU A 560 -37.11 -13.00 -1.51
CA LEU A 560 -37.92 -11.97 -2.17
C LEU A 560 -37.18 -10.63 -2.13
N HIS A 561 -36.63 -10.24 -0.98
CA HIS A 561 -35.92 -8.97 -0.84
C HIS A 561 -34.68 -8.89 -1.70
N GLN A 562 -33.89 -9.97 -1.78
CA GLN A 562 -32.73 -10.07 -2.67
C GLN A 562 -33.11 -9.86 -4.14
N ALA A 563 -34.23 -10.46 -4.60
CA ALA A 563 -34.73 -10.25 -5.95
C ALA A 563 -35.17 -8.80 -6.18
N LEU A 564 -35.95 -8.22 -5.25
CA LEU A 564 -36.43 -6.83 -5.35
C LEU A 564 -35.28 -5.81 -5.34
N LEU A 565 -34.24 -6.07 -4.54
CA LEU A 565 -33.07 -5.20 -4.38
C LEU A 565 -32.38 -4.91 -5.72
N THR A 566 -32.36 -5.86 -6.66
CA THR A 566 -31.75 -5.68 -7.98
C THR A 566 -32.35 -4.53 -8.80
N GLY A 567 -33.62 -4.20 -8.57
CA GLY A 567 -34.29 -3.04 -9.18
C GLY A 567 -34.20 -1.75 -8.35
N LEU A 568 -33.77 -1.85 -7.09
CA LEU A 568 -33.84 -0.79 -6.07
C LEU A 568 -32.45 -0.35 -5.57
N LEU A 569 -31.38 -0.64 -6.30
CA LEU A 569 -29.99 -0.42 -5.86
C LEU A 569 -29.70 1.03 -5.46
N SER A 570 -30.27 2.02 -6.16
CA SER A 570 -30.15 3.43 -5.82
C SER A 570 -31.18 3.93 -4.80
N ARG A 571 -32.11 3.07 -4.35
CA ARG A 571 -33.20 3.40 -3.40
C ARG A 571 -33.00 2.68 -2.06
N ILE A 572 -31.75 2.63 -1.62
CA ILE A 572 -31.31 2.07 -0.34
C ILE A 572 -30.86 3.19 0.61
N GLY A 573 -30.87 2.93 1.91
CA GLY A 573 -30.26 3.80 2.89
C GLY A 573 -29.89 3.12 4.19
N GLN A 574 -28.95 3.75 4.88
CA GLN A 574 -28.47 3.36 6.22
C GLN A 574 -29.05 4.32 7.26
N TRP A 575 -29.67 3.79 8.30
CA TRP A 575 -30.25 4.57 9.39
C TRP A 575 -29.17 5.25 10.22
N ASN A 576 -29.31 6.56 10.44
CA ASN A 576 -28.52 7.33 11.41
C ASN A 576 -29.36 7.58 12.68
N PRO A 577 -29.06 6.92 13.81
CA PRO A 577 -29.82 7.08 15.05
C PRO A 577 -29.75 8.48 15.66
N GLU A 578 -28.63 9.19 15.50
CA GLU A 578 -28.42 10.52 16.07
C GLU A 578 -29.23 11.57 15.32
N GLN A 579 -29.14 11.55 13.99
CA GLN A 579 -29.82 12.52 13.11
C GLN A 579 -31.25 12.10 12.74
N ARG A 580 -31.69 10.92 13.21
CA ARG A 580 -33.01 10.31 12.99
C ARG A 580 -33.47 10.32 11.54
N HIS A 581 -32.59 10.01 10.59
CA HIS A 581 -32.94 9.82 9.18
C HIS A 581 -32.03 8.79 8.50
N TYR A 582 -32.42 8.31 7.32
CA TYR A 582 -31.59 7.44 6.49
C TYR A 582 -30.67 8.26 5.60
N THR A 583 -29.40 7.86 5.53
CA THR A 583 -28.45 8.30 4.50
C THR A 583 -28.48 7.29 3.35
N GLY A 584 -28.95 7.74 2.19
CA GLY A 584 -29.08 6.93 0.98
C GLY A 584 -27.99 7.15 -0.06
N ALA A 585 -28.17 6.52 -1.22
CA ALA A 585 -27.32 6.73 -2.39
C ALA A 585 -27.20 8.22 -2.73
N LYS A 586 -26.03 8.66 -3.21
CA LYS A 586 -25.77 10.09 -3.51
C LYS A 586 -25.94 11.02 -2.28
N GLN A 587 -25.82 10.50 -1.05
CA GLN A 587 -26.01 11.26 0.20
C GLN A 587 -27.42 11.84 0.38
N THR A 588 -28.43 11.25 -0.27
CA THR A 588 -29.82 11.68 -0.07
C THR A 588 -30.30 11.35 1.33
N ARG A 589 -30.93 12.30 2.01
CA ARG A 589 -31.49 12.11 3.35
C ARG A 589 -32.99 11.86 3.25
N PHE A 590 -33.49 10.77 3.82
CA PHE A 590 -34.92 10.44 3.77
C PHE A 590 -35.44 9.77 5.05
N MET A 591 -36.76 9.79 5.21
CA MET A 591 -37.50 9.17 6.32
C MET A 591 -38.40 8.06 5.82
N VAL A 592 -38.62 6.99 6.59
CA VAL A 592 -39.66 6.01 6.27
C VAL A 592 -41.03 6.64 6.48
N HIS A 593 -41.92 6.51 5.50
CA HIS A 593 -43.26 7.10 5.59
C HIS A 593 -44.06 6.50 6.77
N PRO A 594 -44.82 7.31 7.55
CA PRO A 594 -45.53 6.84 8.75
C PRO A 594 -46.55 5.72 8.53
N SER A 595 -47.01 5.52 7.29
CA SER A 595 -47.91 4.42 6.95
C SER A 595 -47.22 3.05 6.97
N SER A 596 -45.90 3.00 6.87
CA SER A 596 -45.11 1.76 6.91
C SER A 596 -44.95 1.28 8.35
N ALA A 597 -44.98 -0.04 8.57
CA ALA A 597 -44.70 -0.63 9.88
C ALA A 597 -43.27 -0.35 10.36
N LEU A 598 -42.32 -0.18 9.44
CA LEU A 598 -40.91 0.07 9.71
C LEU A 598 -40.64 1.50 10.22
N SER A 599 -41.60 2.42 10.13
CA SER A 599 -41.45 3.80 10.62
C SER A 599 -41.27 3.86 12.15
N LYS A 600 -41.90 2.93 12.88
CA LYS A 600 -41.82 2.87 14.36
C LYS A 600 -40.51 2.26 14.85
N LYS A 601 -39.98 1.28 14.13
CA LYS A 601 -38.71 0.60 14.41
C LYS A 601 -37.87 0.56 13.13
N PRO A 602 -37.17 1.66 12.80
CA PRO A 602 -36.36 1.75 11.59
C PRO A 602 -35.24 0.69 11.62
N PRO A 603 -35.13 -0.19 10.60
CA PRO A 603 -33.98 -1.10 10.49
C PRO A 603 -32.67 -0.33 10.22
N ALA A 604 -31.52 -0.94 10.54
CA ALA A 604 -30.21 -0.35 10.25
C ALA A 604 -30.02 -0.06 8.76
N TRP A 605 -30.57 -0.92 7.90
CA TRP A 605 -30.57 -0.78 6.45
C TRP A 605 -31.96 -1.02 5.90
N ALA A 606 -32.35 -0.19 4.94
CA ALA A 606 -33.64 -0.28 4.28
C ALA A 606 -33.49 -0.10 2.78
N MET A 607 -34.36 -0.75 2.02
CA MET A 607 -34.63 -0.46 0.62
C MET A 607 -36.07 0.04 0.47
N ALA A 608 -36.30 0.93 -0.49
CA ALA A 608 -37.60 1.52 -0.74
C ALA A 608 -37.99 1.40 -2.21
N PHE A 609 -39.26 1.15 -2.50
CA PHE A 609 -39.73 1.23 -3.88
C PHE A 609 -39.67 2.66 -4.38
N GLU A 610 -40.14 3.65 -3.62
CA GLU A 610 -40.20 5.04 -4.06
C GLU A 610 -39.66 6.02 -3.01
N LEU A 611 -39.01 7.08 -3.50
CA LEU A 611 -38.63 8.25 -2.71
C LEU A 611 -39.44 9.45 -3.22
N VAL A 612 -40.38 9.92 -2.39
CA VAL A 612 -41.32 10.99 -2.75
C VAL A 612 -41.17 12.15 -1.78
N GLU A 613 -40.98 13.35 -2.33
CA GLU A 613 -40.87 14.57 -1.53
C GLU A 613 -42.23 15.23 -1.37
N THR A 614 -42.66 15.41 -0.13
CA THR A 614 -43.86 16.16 0.25
C THR A 614 -43.48 17.31 1.19
N THR A 615 -43.54 17.11 2.50
CA THR A 615 -42.98 18.03 3.50
C THR A 615 -41.47 17.81 3.71
N GLN A 616 -41.05 16.56 3.50
CA GLN A 616 -39.67 16.10 3.47
C GLN A 616 -39.60 14.89 2.54
N LEU A 617 -38.41 14.37 2.30
CA LEU A 617 -38.24 13.19 1.46
C LEU A 617 -38.65 11.91 2.22
N PHE A 618 -39.70 11.24 1.75
CA PHE A 618 -40.21 10.02 2.35
C PHE A 618 -39.97 8.79 1.46
N ALA A 619 -39.49 7.71 2.06
CA ALA A 619 -39.45 6.38 1.50
C ALA A 619 -40.81 5.69 1.66
N ARG A 620 -41.36 5.19 0.55
CA ARG A 620 -42.64 4.48 0.48
C ARG A 620 -42.43 3.06 -0.03
N THR A 621 -43.20 2.14 0.55
CA THR A 621 -43.07 0.68 0.35
C THR A 621 -41.65 0.22 0.63
N VAL A 622 -41.37 -0.01 1.91
CA VAL A 622 -40.02 -0.21 2.45
C VAL A 622 -39.84 -1.65 2.95
N ALA A 623 -38.64 -2.18 2.82
CA ALA A 623 -38.23 -3.43 3.47
C ALA A 623 -36.85 -3.32 4.10
N LYS A 624 -36.62 -4.13 5.13
CA LYS A 624 -35.30 -4.37 5.70
C LYS A 624 -34.38 -4.97 4.63
N LEU A 625 -33.13 -4.56 4.66
CA LEU A 625 -32.05 -5.02 3.78
C LEU A 625 -30.88 -5.49 4.65
N GLU A 626 -30.22 -6.58 4.26
CA GLU A 626 -28.90 -6.91 4.80
C GLU A 626 -27.80 -6.44 3.83
N PRO A 627 -26.75 -5.75 4.30
CA PRO A 627 -25.76 -5.11 3.43
C PRO A 627 -25.00 -6.12 2.55
N GLU A 628 -24.82 -7.37 2.99
CA GLU A 628 -24.14 -8.41 2.23
C GLU A 628 -24.83 -8.72 0.89
N TRP A 629 -26.15 -8.51 0.80
CA TRP A 629 -26.92 -8.76 -0.42
C TRP A 629 -26.53 -7.80 -1.55
N LEU A 630 -26.08 -6.58 -1.22
CA LEU A 630 -25.64 -5.59 -2.20
C LEU A 630 -24.44 -6.07 -3.01
N ALA A 631 -23.56 -6.86 -2.38
CA ALA A 631 -22.37 -7.37 -3.03
C ALA A 631 -22.70 -8.34 -4.18
N SER A 632 -23.76 -9.13 -4.00
CA SER A 632 -24.26 -10.09 -4.99
C SER A 632 -25.23 -9.47 -5.99
N ALA A 633 -26.04 -8.50 -5.56
CA ALA A 633 -27.07 -7.88 -6.40
C ALA A 633 -26.48 -6.95 -7.48
N ALA A 634 -25.34 -6.31 -7.21
CA ALA A 634 -24.73 -5.34 -8.14
C ALA A 634 -23.20 -5.34 -8.09
N PRO A 635 -22.53 -6.47 -8.42
CA PRO A 635 -21.07 -6.55 -8.37
C PRO A 635 -20.39 -5.53 -9.31
N HIS A 636 -21.03 -5.17 -10.42
CA HIS A 636 -20.54 -4.20 -11.41
C HIS A 636 -20.54 -2.75 -10.94
N LEU A 637 -21.26 -2.43 -9.85
CA LEU A 637 -21.36 -1.07 -9.31
C LEU A 637 -20.52 -0.86 -8.04
N LEU A 638 -19.96 -1.94 -7.47
CA LEU A 638 -19.15 -1.85 -6.26
C LEU A 638 -17.83 -1.15 -6.54
N LYS A 639 -17.55 -0.10 -5.78
CA LYS A 639 -16.20 0.46 -5.69
C LYS A 639 -15.46 -0.27 -4.58
N ARG A 640 -14.52 -1.10 -4.99
CA ARG A 640 -13.66 -1.89 -4.10
C ARG A 640 -12.34 -1.18 -3.88
N SER A 641 -11.88 -1.18 -2.64
CA SER A 641 -10.53 -0.78 -2.27
C SER A 641 -9.89 -1.88 -1.43
N TYR A 642 -8.60 -2.09 -1.63
CA TYR A 642 -7.84 -3.13 -0.97
C TYR A 642 -6.79 -2.51 -0.07
N SER A 643 -6.57 -3.08 1.11
CA SER A 643 -5.42 -2.73 1.94
C SER A 643 -4.12 -3.21 1.31
N GLU A 644 -2.99 -2.82 1.90
CA GLU A 644 -1.73 -3.48 1.60
C GLU A 644 -1.83 -5.00 1.88
N PRO A 645 -1.24 -5.83 1.01
CA PRO A 645 -1.17 -7.26 1.24
C PRO A 645 -0.34 -7.60 2.48
N HIS A 646 -0.79 -8.59 3.24
CA HIS A 646 -0.05 -9.15 4.36
C HIS A 646 -0.10 -10.68 4.34
N TRP A 647 0.93 -11.30 4.89
CA TRP A 647 0.99 -12.75 5.07
C TRP A 647 0.10 -13.20 6.23
N SER A 648 -0.63 -14.32 6.05
CA SER A 648 -1.41 -14.96 7.11
C SER A 648 -0.85 -16.34 7.40
N GLU A 649 -0.05 -16.47 8.47
CA GLU A 649 0.51 -17.76 8.90
C GLU A 649 -0.58 -18.81 9.13
N LYS A 650 -1.68 -18.43 9.78
CA LYS A 650 -2.81 -19.34 10.09
C LYS A 650 -3.43 -19.98 8.87
N SER A 651 -3.53 -19.25 7.76
CA SER A 651 -4.13 -19.74 6.52
C SER A 651 -3.12 -20.04 5.42
N ALA A 652 -1.82 -19.89 5.72
CA ALA A 652 -0.69 -20.11 4.84
C ALA A 652 -0.85 -19.47 3.45
N ARG A 653 -1.31 -18.21 3.39
CA ARG A 653 -1.52 -17.47 2.14
C ARG A 653 -1.44 -15.96 2.35
N ALA A 654 -1.11 -15.23 1.29
CA ALA A 654 -1.22 -13.78 1.25
C ALA A 654 -2.69 -13.33 1.21
N ILE A 655 -3.04 -12.37 2.08
CA ILE A 655 -4.38 -11.82 2.24
C ILE A 655 -4.33 -10.29 2.06
N VAL A 656 -5.37 -9.74 1.44
CA VAL A 656 -5.70 -8.31 1.51
C VAL A 656 -7.04 -8.13 2.19
N LYS A 657 -7.21 -6.99 2.86
CA LYS A 657 -8.51 -6.58 3.41
C LYS A 657 -9.24 -5.76 2.35
N GLU A 658 -10.37 -6.28 1.89
CA GLU A 658 -11.25 -5.62 0.92
C GLU A 658 -12.30 -4.77 1.65
N ASN A 659 -12.45 -3.53 1.20
CA ASN A 659 -13.56 -2.65 1.52
C ASN A 659 -14.39 -2.45 0.26
N ALA A 660 -15.72 -2.49 0.37
CA ALA A 660 -16.60 -2.19 -0.75
C ALA A 660 -17.60 -1.10 -0.39
N THR A 661 -17.78 -0.15 -1.32
CA THR A 661 -18.80 0.89 -1.23
C THR A 661 -19.73 0.82 -2.44
N LEU A 662 -21.01 1.13 -2.24
CA LEU A 662 -22.02 1.25 -3.28
C LEU A 662 -22.68 2.62 -3.15
N PHE A 663 -22.59 3.45 -4.19
CA PHE A 663 -23.12 4.82 -4.20
C PHE A 663 -22.70 5.70 -3.01
N GLY A 664 -21.51 5.44 -2.45
CA GLY A 664 -20.97 6.16 -1.29
C GLY A 664 -21.40 5.60 0.06
N LEU A 665 -22.20 4.53 0.09
CA LEU A 665 -22.54 3.79 1.31
C LEU A 665 -21.57 2.62 1.50
N GLN A 666 -21.12 2.40 2.74
CA GLN A 666 -20.21 1.30 3.08
C GLN A 666 -20.97 -0.02 3.09
N VAL A 667 -20.62 -0.96 2.20
CA VAL A 667 -21.26 -2.28 2.12
C VAL A 667 -20.63 -3.24 3.13
N PHE A 668 -19.32 -3.43 3.06
CA PHE A 668 -18.55 -4.20 4.04
C PHE A 668 -17.15 -3.61 4.20
N LYS A 669 -16.55 -3.81 5.37
CA LYS A 669 -15.23 -3.28 5.73
C LYS A 669 -14.32 -4.42 6.17
N GLU A 670 -13.06 -4.36 5.76
CA GLU A 670 -11.98 -5.28 6.13
C GLU A 670 -12.27 -6.77 5.90
N ARG A 671 -13.00 -7.10 4.82
CA ARG A 671 -13.26 -8.50 4.47
C ARG A 671 -11.95 -9.14 3.98
N PRO A 672 -11.47 -10.24 4.59
CA PRO A 672 -10.24 -10.89 4.14
C PRO A 672 -10.48 -11.59 2.79
N VAL A 673 -9.66 -11.26 1.80
CA VAL A 673 -9.68 -11.88 0.47
C VAL A 673 -8.27 -12.37 0.14
N SER A 674 -8.16 -13.54 -0.49
CA SER A 674 -6.84 -14.04 -0.89
C SER A 674 -6.26 -13.15 -1.98
N LEU A 675 -4.98 -12.80 -1.86
CA LEU A 675 -4.29 -12.02 -2.90
C LEU A 675 -4.23 -12.80 -4.22
N SER A 676 -4.17 -14.14 -4.16
CA SER A 676 -4.08 -15.02 -5.34
C SER A 676 -5.19 -14.81 -6.36
N SER A 677 -6.40 -14.41 -5.94
CA SER A 677 -7.51 -14.15 -6.87
C SER A 677 -7.40 -12.82 -7.62
N MET A 678 -6.46 -11.95 -7.24
CA MET A 678 -6.26 -10.62 -7.84
C MET A 678 -4.88 -10.48 -8.48
N ASP A 679 -3.85 -10.94 -7.77
CA ASP A 679 -2.45 -10.90 -8.20
C ASP A 679 -1.77 -12.22 -7.80
N PRO A 680 -1.93 -13.28 -8.62
CA PRO A 680 -1.32 -14.58 -8.38
C PRO A 680 0.21 -14.51 -8.26
N ALA A 681 0.85 -13.65 -9.05
CA ALA A 681 2.31 -13.52 -9.06
C ALA A 681 2.83 -12.95 -7.74
N ARG A 682 2.24 -11.86 -7.24
CA ARG A 682 2.60 -11.28 -5.95
C ARG A 682 2.21 -12.19 -4.78
N ALA A 683 1.07 -12.88 -4.87
CA ALA A 683 0.67 -13.87 -3.87
C ALA A 683 1.69 -15.01 -3.76
N ARG A 684 2.20 -15.50 -4.91
CA ARG A 684 3.27 -16.49 -4.95
C ARG A 684 4.57 -15.97 -4.37
N LEU A 685 5.01 -14.77 -4.75
CA LEU A 685 6.23 -14.17 -4.22
C LEU A 685 6.18 -14.08 -2.68
N MET A 686 5.06 -13.55 -2.15
CA MET A 686 4.84 -13.48 -0.71
C MET A 686 4.77 -14.87 -0.06
N PHE A 687 4.20 -15.86 -0.74
CA PHE A 687 4.20 -17.24 -0.26
C PHE A 687 5.64 -17.77 -0.15
N LEU A 688 6.45 -17.67 -1.21
CA LEU A 688 7.84 -18.14 -1.17
C LEU A 688 8.65 -17.42 -0.09
N GLU A 689 8.54 -16.09 -0.01
CA GLU A 689 9.27 -15.26 0.95
C GLU A 689 8.87 -15.58 2.40
N HIS A 690 7.58 -15.50 2.73
CA HIS A 690 7.16 -15.68 4.11
C HIS A 690 7.12 -17.17 4.51
N ALA A 691 6.58 -18.03 3.66
CA ALA A 691 6.40 -19.44 4.00
C ALA A 691 7.72 -20.21 3.98
N LEU A 692 8.53 -20.07 2.91
CA LEU A 692 9.68 -20.93 2.66
C LEU A 692 11.01 -20.27 3.04
N VAL A 693 11.22 -18.99 2.72
CA VAL A 693 12.45 -18.27 3.06
C VAL A 693 12.50 -17.93 4.55
N ARG A 694 11.46 -17.28 5.08
CA ARG A 694 11.38 -16.90 6.50
C ARG A 694 10.90 -18.02 7.43
N GLY A 695 10.37 -19.10 6.88
CA GLY A 695 9.90 -20.25 7.66
C GLY A 695 8.64 -19.98 8.49
N GLU A 696 7.84 -18.96 8.14
CA GLU A 696 6.59 -18.58 8.83
C GLU A 696 5.42 -19.55 8.51
N TYR A 697 5.71 -20.66 7.83
CA TYR A 697 4.78 -21.74 7.52
C TYR A 697 5.26 -23.06 8.14
N ARG A 698 4.36 -23.73 8.87
CA ARG A 698 4.61 -25.08 9.40
C ARG A 698 4.25 -26.12 8.34
N THR A 699 5.25 -26.58 7.59
CA THR A 699 5.11 -27.68 6.63
C THR A 699 5.25 -29.05 7.31
N ARG A 700 4.87 -30.13 6.62
CA ARG A 700 5.10 -31.52 7.05
C ARG A 700 6.32 -32.17 6.39
N GLY A 701 7.13 -31.40 5.64
CA GLY A 701 8.29 -31.91 4.91
C GLY A 701 9.53 -31.94 5.80
N ALA A 702 10.35 -32.98 5.65
CA ALA A 702 11.59 -33.14 6.42
C ALA A 702 12.66 -32.09 6.05
N PHE A 703 12.62 -31.57 4.82
CA PHE A 703 13.57 -30.57 4.30
C PHE A 703 13.67 -29.31 5.16
N GLN A 704 12.61 -28.93 5.90
CA GLN A 704 12.61 -27.72 6.71
C GLN A 704 13.60 -27.79 7.87
N GLU A 705 13.76 -28.97 8.48
CA GLU A 705 14.73 -29.19 9.55
C GLU A 705 16.16 -29.17 9.01
N GLU A 706 16.39 -29.85 7.89
CA GLU A 706 17.70 -29.89 7.24
C GLU A 706 18.15 -28.51 6.75
N ASN A 707 17.23 -27.75 6.14
CA ASN A 707 17.49 -26.37 5.73
C ASN A 707 17.80 -25.46 6.92
N ARG A 708 17.15 -25.66 8.07
CA ARG A 708 17.48 -24.93 9.29
C ARG A 708 18.91 -25.19 9.72
N GLU A 709 19.35 -26.45 9.73
CA GLU A 709 20.74 -26.80 10.06
C GLU A 709 21.76 -26.21 9.06
N VAL A 710 21.43 -26.16 7.77
CA VAL A 710 22.25 -25.49 6.75
C VAL A 710 22.35 -23.98 7.03
N LEU A 711 21.22 -23.30 7.24
CA LEU A 711 21.18 -21.86 7.51
C LEU A 711 21.89 -21.51 8.82
N GLU A 712 21.78 -22.32 9.87
CA GLU A 712 22.55 -22.13 11.10
C GLU A 712 24.05 -22.31 10.89
N ARG A 713 24.48 -23.27 10.06
CA ARG A 713 25.90 -23.43 9.70
C ARG A 713 26.41 -22.23 8.91
N VAL A 714 25.61 -21.71 7.98
CA VAL A 714 25.94 -20.50 7.22
C VAL A 714 26.00 -19.28 8.13
N ALA A 715 25.04 -19.12 9.04
CA ALA A 715 25.04 -18.04 10.03
C ALA A 715 26.31 -18.09 10.90
N ARG A 716 26.66 -19.26 11.45
CA ARG A 716 27.92 -19.46 12.20
C ARG A 716 29.16 -19.11 11.36
N LEU A 717 29.18 -19.45 10.08
CA LEU A 717 30.29 -19.12 9.19
C LEU A 717 30.37 -17.61 8.88
N ARG A 718 29.22 -16.94 8.69
CA ARG A 718 29.12 -15.49 8.49
C ARG A 718 29.52 -14.71 9.76
N ASP A 719 29.14 -15.20 10.93
CA ASP A 719 29.57 -14.67 12.23
C ASP A 719 31.10 -14.77 12.37
N LYS A 720 31.68 -15.94 12.06
CA LYS A 720 33.15 -16.12 12.00
C LYS A 720 33.80 -15.16 11.01
N ALA A 721 33.14 -14.84 9.90
CA ALA A 721 33.60 -13.87 8.91
C ALA A 721 33.27 -12.41 9.24
N ARG A 722 32.66 -12.14 10.40
CA ARG A 722 32.25 -10.80 10.86
C ARG A 722 31.30 -10.08 9.88
N ARG A 723 30.49 -10.84 9.13
CA ARG A 723 29.45 -10.33 8.24
C ARG A 723 28.10 -10.36 8.95
N SER A 724 27.84 -9.31 9.74
CA SER A 724 26.65 -9.18 10.59
C SER A 724 25.33 -8.91 9.84
N GLU A 725 25.37 -8.80 8.52
CA GLU A 725 24.16 -8.61 7.73
C GLU A 725 23.29 -9.86 7.79
N LEU A 726 21.96 -9.67 7.80
CA LEU A 726 20.99 -10.76 7.68
C LEU A 726 21.29 -11.57 6.40
N LEU A 727 21.04 -12.88 6.44
CA LEU A 727 21.11 -13.74 5.26
C LEU A 727 20.31 -13.11 4.10
N ASP A 728 20.90 -13.10 2.92
CA ASP A 728 20.26 -12.53 1.75
C ASP A 728 18.99 -13.33 1.40
N SER A 729 17.85 -12.69 1.58
CA SER A 729 16.55 -13.31 1.31
C SER A 729 16.30 -13.50 -0.19
N GLU A 730 17.01 -12.78 -1.06
CA GLU A 730 16.87 -12.91 -2.52
C GLU A 730 17.46 -14.22 -3.06
N ALA A 731 18.59 -14.66 -2.51
CA ALA A 731 19.22 -15.94 -2.87
C ALA A 731 18.31 -17.14 -2.54
N LEU A 732 17.77 -17.16 -1.32
CA LEU A 732 16.84 -18.20 -0.87
C LEU A 732 15.52 -18.15 -1.64
N LEU A 733 15.02 -16.95 -1.94
CA LEU A 733 13.83 -16.77 -2.77
C LEU A 733 14.04 -17.35 -4.17
N THR A 734 15.20 -17.07 -4.79
CA THR A 734 15.57 -17.60 -6.11
C THR A 734 15.64 -19.14 -6.11
N PHE A 735 16.23 -19.73 -5.07
CA PHE A 735 16.31 -21.19 -4.93
C PHE A 735 14.92 -21.84 -4.96
N PHE A 736 13.97 -21.32 -4.16
CA PHE A 736 12.61 -21.84 -4.14
C PHE A 736 11.82 -21.49 -5.41
N ASP A 737 12.03 -20.30 -5.97
CA ASP A 737 11.35 -19.84 -7.18
C ASP A 737 11.60 -20.74 -8.39
N GLN A 738 12.83 -21.23 -8.55
CA GLN A 738 13.23 -22.12 -9.64
C GLN A 738 12.61 -23.53 -9.54
N ARG A 739 12.17 -23.95 -8.35
CA ARG A 739 11.70 -25.31 -8.07
C ARG A 739 10.20 -25.40 -7.87
N VAL A 740 9.62 -24.44 -7.17
CA VAL A 740 8.19 -24.40 -6.84
C VAL A 740 7.42 -23.85 -8.05
N PRO A 741 6.42 -24.58 -8.58
CA PRO A 741 5.64 -24.15 -9.73
C PRO A 741 4.93 -22.79 -9.55
N ALA A 742 4.62 -22.15 -10.68
CA ALA A 742 4.00 -20.82 -10.72
C ALA A 742 2.56 -20.77 -10.16
N ASP A 743 1.85 -21.90 -10.13
CA ASP A 743 0.47 -22.02 -9.63
C ASP A 743 0.38 -22.27 -8.11
N VAL A 744 1.51 -22.47 -7.43
CA VAL A 744 1.56 -22.63 -5.98
C VAL A 744 1.59 -21.27 -5.30
N THR A 745 0.44 -20.83 -4.78
CA THR A 745 0.28 -19.53 -4.09
C THR A 745 -0.10 -19.64 -2.61
N ASP A 746 -0.32 -20.86 -2.11
CA ASP A 746 -0.70 -21.13 -0.73
C ASP A 746 -0.17 -22.47 -0.22
N GLY A 747 -0.27 -22.68 1.10
CA GLY A 747 0.22 -23.89 1.75
C GLY A 747 -0.49 -25.17 1.32
N ALA A 748 -1.77 -25.12 0.94
CA ALA A 748 -2.50 -26.31 0.50
C ALA A 748 -2.02 -26.79 -0.88
N GLY A 749 -1.84 -25.86 -1.81
CA GLY A 749 -1.23 -26.11 -3.12
C GLY A 749 0.21 -26.60 -2.97
N PHE A 750 1.00 -25.98 -2.09
CA PHE A 750 2.38 -26.38 -1.84
C PHE A 750 2.49 -27.81 -1.32
N GLU A 751 1.71 -28.21 -0.31
CA GLU A 751 1.75 -29.58 0.24
C GLU A 751 1.34 -30.64 -0.80
N ALA A 752 0.37 -30.32 -1.66
CA ALA A 752 -0.06 -31.23 -2.72
C ALA A 752 1.04 -31.44 -3.78
N TRP A 753 1.75 -30.37 -4.15
CA TRP A 753 2.88 -30.43 -5.07
C TRP A 753 4.11 -31.10 -4.42
N ARG A 754 4.50 -30.65 -3.22
CA ARG A 754 5.70 -31.10 -2.49
C ARG A 754 5.78 -32.62 -2.39
N ARG A 755 4.69 -33.27 -1.99
CA ARG A 755 4.62 -34.74 -1.87
C ARG A 755 4.97 -35.48 -3.17
N LYS A 756 4.62 -34.91 -4.32
CA LYS A 756 4.95 -35.49 -5.62
C LYS A 756 6.40 -35.21 -6.01
N ALA A 757 6.89 -34.00 -5.72
CA ALA A 757 8.26 -33.59 -5.98
C ALA A 757 9.27 -34.39 -5.13
N GLU A 758 9.08 -34.47 -3.81
CA GLU A 758 9.93 -35.24 -2.89
C GLU A 758 9.90 -36.75 -3.17
N ALA A 759 8.80 -37.27 -3.72
CA ALA A 759 8.73 -38.68 -4.13
C ALA A 759 9.58 -38.98 -5.38
N ALA A 760 9.83 -37.97 -6.23
CA ALA A 760 10.68 -38.09 -7.41
C ALA A 760 12.14 -37.79 -7.09
N ASP A 761 12.39 -36.78 -6.25
CA ASP A 761 13.69 -36.35 -5.77
C ASP A 761 13.58 -35.89 -4.30
N PRO A 762 14.02 -36.72 -3.33
CA PRO A 762 13.94 -36.40 -1.91
C PRO A 762 14.66 -35.10 -1.52
N ASP A 763 15.67 -34.69 -2.30
CA ASP A 763 16.55 -33.58 -1.97
C ASP A 763 16.15 -32.28 -2.68
N VAL A 764 15.05 -32.30 -3.45
CA VAL A 764 14.63 -31.20 -4.33
C VAL A 764 14.47 -29.85 -3.61
N LEU A 765 14.09 -29.86 -2.32
CA LEU A 765 13.92 -28.65 -1.49
C LEU A 765 15.03 -28.46 -0.44
N ILE A 766 16.05 -29.31 -0.43
CA ILE A 766 17.15 -29.25 0.54
C ILE A 766 18.20 -28.26 0.05
N LEU A 767 18.51 -27.26 0.89
CA LEU A 767 19.52 -26.24 0.62
C LEU A 767 20.91 -26.83 0.77
N SER A 768 21.78 -26.60 -0.21
CA SER A 768 23.21 -26.77 0.01
C SER A 768 23.82 -25.52 0.67
N MET A 769 25.03 -25.66 1.22
CA MET A 769 25.80 -24.50 1.69
C MET A 769 26.09 -23.51 0.54
N GLU A 770 26.24 -24.00 -0.70
CA GLU A 770 26.52 -23.17 -1.88
C GLU A 770 25.28 -22.34 -2.26
N ASP A 771 24.09 -22.94 -2.23
CA ASP A 771 22.83 -22.23 -2.51
C ASP A 771 22.62 -21.06 -1.55
N ALA A 772 22.86 -21.30 -0.26
CA ALA A 772 22.71 -20.31 0.81
C ALA A 772 23.85 -19.26 0.86
N LEU A 773 24.99 -19.51 0.22
CA LEU A 773 26.16 -18.60 0.12
C LEU A 773 26.35 -18.00 -1.27
N SER A 774 25.39 -18.18 -2.19
CA SER A 774 25.53 -17.80 -3.60
C SER A 774 25.90 -16.33 -3.84
N HIS A 775 25.55 -15.43 -2.92
CA HIS A 775 25.86 -13.99 -2.97
C HIS A 775 27.09 -13.60 -2.11
N ASP A 776 27.72 -14.57 -1.43
CA ASP A 776 28.97 -14.42 -0.68
C ASP A 776 30.13 -15.29 -1.26
N PRO A 777 30.50 -15.13 -2.55
CA PRO A 777 31.57 -15.92 -3.14
C PRO A 777 32.89 -15.70 -2.40
N GLY A 778 33.43 -16.76 -1.78
CA GLY A 778 34.70 -16.73 -1.05
C GLY A 778 34.61 -17.12 0.44
N LEU A 779 33.41 -17.20 1.01
CA LEU A 779 33.19 -17.82 2.33
C LEU A 779 33.32 -19.34 2.22
N SER A 780 34.34 -19.90 2.84
CA SER A 780 34.58 -21.35 2.89
C SER A 780 34.97 -21.77 4.29
N PRO A 781 34.47 -22.92 4.81
CA PRO A 781 34.91 -23.47 6.09
C PRO A 781 36.45 -23.61 6.19
N ALA A 782 37.13 -23.87 5.08
CA ALA A 782 38.60 -23.98 5.04
C ALA A 782 39.33 -22.66 5.37
N HIS A 783 38.68 -21.50 5.13
CA HIS A 783 39.24 -20.19 5.45
C HIS A 783 39.05 -19.81 6.93
N TYR A 784 38.08 -20.43 7.61
CA TYR A 784 37.72 -20.17 9.01
C TYR A 784 37.77 -21.45 9.85
N PRO A 785 38.97 -22.06 10.00
CA PRO A 785 39.13 -23.37 10.62
C PRO A 785 38.86 -23.36 12.12
N ASP A 786 38.43 -24.49 12.67
CA ASP A 786 38.22 -24.68 14.11
C ASP A 786 39.53 -24.97 14.87
N ALA A 787 40.63 -25.25 14.17
CA ALA A 787 41.98 -25.45 14.72
C ALA A 787 43.08 -25.05 13.71
N ILE A 788 44.23 -24.59 14.20
CA ILE A 788 45.44 -24.35 13.37
C ILE A 788 46.62 -25.20 13.87
N THR A 789 47.58 -25.49 12.98
CA THR A 789 48.79 -26.25 13.37
C THR A 789 49.92 -25.28 13.72
N LEU A 790 50.43 -25.33 14.95
CA LEU A 790 51.58 -24.56 15.43
C LEU A 790 52.69 -25.51 15.91
N HIS A 791 53.89 -25.41 15.32
CA HIS A 791 55.04 -26.28 15.61
C HIS A 791 54.71 -27.80 15.64
N GLY A 792 53.78 -28.24 14.78
CA GLY A 792 53.33 -29.64 14.68
C GLY A 792 52.19 -30.03 15.63
N ALA A 793 51.73 -29.14 16.51
CA ALA A 793 50.57 -29.35 17.38
C ALA A 793 49.30 -28.70 16.82
N SER A 794 48.16 -29.38 16.92
CA SER A 794 46.84 -28.82 16.58
C SER A 794 46.30 -27.98 17.75
N VAL A 795 46.03 -26.70 17.49
CA VAL A 795 45.63 -25.70 18.47
C VAL A 795 44.21 -25.20 18.13
N PRO A 796 43.21 -25.40 19.02
CA PRO A 796 41.84 -24.94 18.79
C PRO A 796 41.72 -23.42 18.64
N VAL A 797 40.83 -22.98 17.73
CA VAL A 797 40.48 -21.58 17.48
C VAL A 797 39.05 -21.30 17.96
N THR A 798 38.88 -20.24 18.74
CA THR A 798 37.57 -19.68 19.10
C THR A 798 37.39 -18.33 18.44
N TYR A 799 36.19 -18.04 17.95
CA TYR A 799 35.84 -16.79 17.26
C TYR A 799 34.88 -15.98 18.13
N THR A 800 35.20 -14.71 18.36
CA THR A 800 34.36 -13.76 19.08
C THR A 800 34.11 -12.56 18.18
N PHE A 801 32.85 -12.19 18.01
CA PHE A 801 32.44 -10.96 17.32
C PHE A 801 31.73 -10.03 18.30
N ASP A 802 32.53 -9.28 19.05
CA ASP A 802 32.06 -8.27 20.00
C ASP A 802 33.12 -7.17 20.08
N PRO A 803 32.96 -6.04 19.36
CA PRO A 803 33.93 -4.95 19.37
C PRO A 803 34.26 -4.37 20.75
N SER A 804 33.44 -4.65 21.77
CA SER A 804 33.66 -4.22 23.15
C SER A 804 34.38 -5.26 24.02
N ALA A 805 34.47 -6.51 23.58
CA ALA A 805 35.13 -7.58 24.31
C ALA A 805 36.66 -7.52 24.15
N GLU A 806 37.38 -7.81 25.24
CA GLU A 806 38.84 -7.87 25.21
C GLU A 806 39.38 -8.98 24.30
N ASP A 807 38.59 -10.02 24.03
CA ASP A 807 38.92 -11.15 23.17
C ASP A 807 38.24 -11.13 21.80
N ASP A 808 37.70 -9.97 21.37
CA ASP A 808 37.20 -9.77 20.00
C ASP A 808 38.21 -10.26 18.95
N GLY A 809 37.74 -11.00 17.95
CA GLY A 809 38.59 -11.65 16.96
C GLY A 809 38.77 -13.14 17.20
N ILE A 810 40.00 -13.65 17.03
CA ILE A 810 40.33 -15.07 17.21
C ILE A 810 41.14 -15.30 18.50
N THR A 811 40.76 -16.34 19.23
CA THR A 811 41.48 -16.83 20.40
C THR A 811 42.05 -18.23 20.17
N LEU A 812 43.34 -18.41 20.37
CA LEU A 812 44.03 -19.71 20.32
C LEU A 812 44.18 -20.30 21.71
N SER A 813 43.70 -21.53 21.91
CA SER A 813 43.88 -22.25 23.18
C SER A 813 45.19 -23.03 23.18
N VAL A 814 46.27 -22.42 23.68
CA VAL A 814 47.65 -22.93 23.60
C VAL A 814 48.03 -23.66 24.89
N PRO A 815 48.45 -24.94 24.83
CA PRO A 815 49.00 -25.65 26.00
C PRO A 815 50.26 -24.97 26.54
N LEU A 816 50.42 -24.95 27.87
CA LEU A 816 51.55 -24.28 28.54
C LEU A 816 52.95 -24.69 28.00
N LEU A 817 53.13 -25.95 27.61
CA LEU A 817 54.39 -26.46 27.03
C LEU A 817 54.71 -25.91 25.64
N LEU A 818 53.68 -25.53 24.87
CA LEU A 818 53.85 -24.93 23.55
C LEU A 818 54.15 -23.44 23.64
N LEU A 819 53.66 -22.76 24.69
CA LEU A 819 53.92 -21.34 24.95
C LEU A 819 55.42 -21.03 24.94
N ALA A 820 56.25 -21.85 25.60
CA ALA A 820 57.70 -21.64 25.70
C ALA A 820 58.47 -21.77 24.36
N GLN A 821 57.82 -22.31 23.32
CA GLN A 821 58.42 -22.54 22.01
C GLN A 821 58.04 -21.48 20.98
N LEU A 822 57.07 -20.62 21.29
CA LEU A 822 56.64 -19.55 20.41
C LEU A 822 57.77 -18.53 20.23
N VAL A 823 58.00 -18.12 18.99
CA VAL A 823 58.98 -17.10 18.65
C VAL A 823 58.30 -15.73 18.66
N PRO A 824 58.96 -14.66 19.15
CA PRO A 824 58.43 -13.30 19.03
C PRO A 824 58.03 -12.97 17.58
N GLY A 825 56.85 -12.38 17.39
CA GLY A 825 56.29 -12.03 16.08
C GLY A 825 55.73 -13.20 15.24
N GLU A 826 55.81 -14.44 15.70
CA GLU A 826 55.19 -15.60 15.03
C GLU A 826 53.65 -15.59 15.11
N LEU A 827 53.09 -14.82 16.05
CA LEU A 827 51.64 -14.66 16.23
C LEU A 827 51.09 -13.37 15.61
N ASP A 828 51.93 -12.65 14.87
CA ASP A 828 51.46 -11.55 14.02
C ASP A 828 50.67 -12.04 12.80
N TRP A 829 50.81 -13.34 12.46
CA TRP A 829 49.95 -14.03 11.50
C TRP A 829 48.50 -14.10 11.96
N THR A 830 47.61 -14.51 11.07
CA THR A 830 46.19 -14.75 11.35
C THR A 830 45.69 -15.94 10.54
N ILE A 831 44.42 -16.30 10.70
CA ILE A 831 43.77 -17.36 9.91
C ILE A 831 43.67 -16.99 8.41
N PRO A 832 43.54 -17.99 7.51
CA PRO A 832 43.49 -17.73 6.07
C PRO A 832 42.40 -16.74 5.66
N GLY A 833 41.21 -16.82 6.25
CA GLY A 833 40.05 -15.96 5.96
C GLY A 833 40.26 -14.48 6.29
N TRP A 834 41.18 -14.15 7.19
CA TRP A 834 41.51 -12.77 7.57
C TRP A 834 42.88 -12.31 7.07
N GLN A 835 43.63 -13.19 6.39
CA GLN A 835 44.99 -12.91 5.96
C GLN A 835 45.06 -11.73 4.98
N ARG A 836 44.14 -11.66 4.01
CA ARG A 836 44.07 -10.54 3.06
C ARG A 836 43.90 -9.20 3.79
N GLU A 837 42.97 -9.16 4.74
CA GLU A 837 42.65 -7.96 5.50
C GLU A 837 43.80 -7.53 6.41
N LYS A 838 44.44 -8.50 7.09
CA LYS A 838 45.65 -8.27 7.89
C LYS A 838 46.79 -7.68 7.07
N LEU A 839 47.08 -8.26 5.90
CA LEU A 839 48.14 -7.76 5.01
C LEU A 839 47.82 -6.37 4.47
N THR A 840 46.56 -6.13 4.09
CA THR A 840 46.09 -4.81 3.65
C THR A 840 46.29 -3.77 4.75
N ALA A 841 45.80 -4.04 5.96
CA ALA A 841 45.92 -3.14 7.11
C ALA A 841 47.38 -2.83 7.47
N LEU A 842 48.29 -3.80 7.37
CA LEU A 842 49.72 -3.61 7.59
C LEU A 842 50.36 -2.71 6.52
N LEU A 843 50.06 -2.95 5.23
CA LEU A 843 50.57 -2.12 4.13
C LEU A 843 49.98 -0.70 4.16
N GLU A 844 48.76 -0.55 4.68
CA GLU A 844 48.14 0.75 4.93
C GLU A 844 48.75 1.53 6.09
N GLN A 845 49.63 0.95 6.90
CA GLN A 845 50.44 1.71 7.86
C GLN A 845 51.66 2.38 7.22
N ILE A 846 52.10 1.89 6.05
CA ILE A 846 53.26 2.45 5.34
C ILE A 846 52.96 3.90 4.93
N PRO A 847 53.83 4.88 5.21
CA PRO A 847 53.62 6.28 4.86
C PRO A 847 53.17 6.50 3.41
N ARG A 848 52.22 7.43 3.21
CA ARG A 848 51.56 7.66 1.91
C ARG A 848 52.53 7.89 0.74
N ALA A 849 53.68 8.50 1.00
CA ALA A 849 54.72 8.76 0.00
C ALA A 849 55.38 7.47 -0.53
N GLN A 850 55.65 6.51 0.36
CA GLN A 850 56.23 5.20 0.02
C GLN A 850 55.17 4.26 -0.54
N ARG A 851 53.95 4.28 0.01
CA ARG A 851 52.83 3.43 -0.47
C ARG A 851 52.46 3.69 -1.93
N LYS A 852 52.57 4.93 -2.41
CA LYS A 852 52.37 5.28 -3.83
C LYS A 852 53.32 4.51 -4.78
N GLN A 853 54.51 4.17 -4.32
CA GLN A 853 55.53 3.48 -5.11
C GLN A 853 55.28 1.96 -5.16
N LEU A 854 54.46 1.42 -4.26
CA LEU A 854 54.14 -0.01 -4.17
C LEU A 854 53.03 -0.44 -5.16
N GLY A 855 52.32 0.53 -5.76
CA GLY A 855 51.16 0.30 -6.61
C GLY A 855 49.84 0.14 -5.82
N PRO A 856 48.76 -0.32 -6.47
CA PRO A 856 47.50 -0.61 -5.80
C PRO A 856 47.69 -1.69 -4.74
N VAL A 857 47.34 -1.37 -3.48
CA VAL A 857 47.48 -2.29 -2.34
C VAL A 857 46.75 -3.62 -2.57
N PRO A 858 45.50 -3.66 -3.10
CA PRO A 858 44.80 -4.93 -3.34
C PRO A 858 45.58 -5.89 -4.24
N ASP A 859 46.09 -5.40 -5.37
CA ASP A 859 46.84 -6.20 -6.35
C ASP A 859 48.18 -6.71 -5.79
N LEU A 860 48.82 -5.92 -4.91
CA LEU A 860 50.03 -6.35 -4.20
C LEU A 860 49.71 -7.43 -3.17
N VAL A 861 48.62 -7.30 -2.42
CA VAL A 861 48.18 -8.31 -1.44
C VAL A 861 47.87 -9.64 -2.13
N ASP A 862 47.19 -9.63 -3.29
CA ASP A 862 46.93 -10.85 -4.07
C ASP A 862 48.21 -11.59 -4.49
N ARG A 863 49.28 -10.86 -4.80
CA ARG A 863 50.60 -11.44 -5.10
C ARG A 863 51.30 -11.94 -3.84
N LEU A 864 51.28 -11.17 -2.76
CA LEU A 864 51.88 -11.52 -1.47
C LEU A 864 51.26 -12.79 -0.87
N GLN A 865 49.94 -12.98 -0.97
CA GLN A 865 49.26 -14.17 -0.48
C GLN A 865 49.75 -15.47 -1.13
N LYS A 866 50.26 -15.41 -2.37
CA LYS A 866 50.81 -16.57 -3.08
C LYS A 866 52.25 -16.90 -2.65
N GLU A 867 52.98 -15.93 -2.11
CA GLU A 867 54.39 -16.09 -1.72
C GLU A 867 54.58 -16.33 -0.22
N LEU A 868 53.69 -15.76 0.60
CA LEU A 868 53.75 -15.84 2.05
C LEU A 868 53.08 -17.12 2.54
N VAL A 869 53.83 -17.94 3.27
CA VAL A 869 53.30 -19.14 3.94
C VAL A 869 53.07 -18.81 5.42
N PRO A 870 51.82 -18.83 5.91
CA PRO A 870 51.51 -18.56 7.31
C PRO A 870 52.30 -19.43 8.29
N PHE A 871 52.68 -18.85 9.43
CA PHE A 871 53.35 -19.54 10.53
C PHE A 871 54.71 -20.20 10.18
N ARG A 872 55.37 -19.77 9.08
CA ARG A 872 56.77 -20.14 8.76
C ARG A 872 57.74 -18.99 9.12
N GLY A 873 57.76 -18.63 10.41
CA GLY A 873 58.56 -17.53 10.97
C GLY A 873 57.77 -16.24 11.16
N PRO A 874 58.38 -15.15 11.67
CA PRO A 874 57.67 -13.91 11.98
C PRO A 874 57.11 -13.21 10.73
N LEU A 875 55.89 -12.66 10.84
CA LEU A 875 55.19 -12.06 9.68
C LEU A 875 55.89 -10.81 9.15
N LEU A 876 56.24 -9.87 10.02
CA LEU A 876 56.73 -8.54 9.59
C LEU A 876 58.03 -8.61 8.76
N PRO A 877 59.07 -9.37 9.18
CA PRO A 877 60.27 -9.54 8.36
C PRO A 877 59.99 -10.26 7.04
N ALA A 878 59.10 -11.25 7.05
CA ALA A 878 58.73 -11.99 5.84
C ALA A 878 57.98 -11.08 4.85
N LEU A 879 57.08 -10.24 5.35
CA LEU A 879 56.32 -9.27 4.58
C LEU A 879 57.23 -8.18 4.00
N ALA A 880 58.11 -7.58 4.80
CA ALA A 880 59.06 -6.56 4.32
C ALA A 880 59.92 -7.09 3.17
N ARG A 881 60.52 -8.29 3.32
CA ARG A 881 61.30 -8.93 2.26
C ARG A 881 60.48 -9.22 1.01
N ALA A 882 59.25 -9.71 1.16
CA ALA A 882 58.37 -10.02 0.03
C ALA A 882 57.98 -8.75 -0.73
N VAL A 883 57.66 -7.65 -0.02
CA VAL A 883 57.36 -6.34 -0.62
C VAL A 883 58.57 -5.78 -1.36
N SER A 884 59.76 -5.76 -0.73
CA SER A 884 60.98 -5.28 -1.38
C SER A 884 61.32 -6.06 -2.65
N ARG A 885 61.08 -7.39 -2.66
CA ARG A 885 61.30 -8.24 -3.83
C ARG A 885 60.26 -8.02 -4.94
N LEU A 886 58.98 -7.91 -4.60
CA LEU A 886 57.90 -7.76 -5.59
C LEU A 886 57.79 -6.35 -6.18
N CYS A 887 58.13 -5.33 -5.40
CA CYS A 887 57.96 -3.92 -5.79
C CYS A 887 59.29 -3.22 -6.10
N GLY A 888 60.43 -3.78 -5.71
CA GLY A 888 61.74 -3.13 -5.87
C GLY A 888 61.96 -1.90 -4.98
N VAL A 889 61.11 -1.71 -3.96
CA VAL A 889 61.14 -0.59 -3.01
C VAL A 889 61.50 -1.15 -1.65
N ASP A 890 62.56 -0.64 -1.03
CA ASP A 890 62.94 -1.06 0.31
C ASP A 890 61.96 -0.50 1.36
N VAL A 891 61.20 -1.41 1.98
CA VAL A 891 60.25 -1.08 3.05
C VAL A 891 60.85 -1.52 4.38
N PRO A 892 61.29 -0.59 5.24
CA PRO A 892 61.83 -0.93 6.56
C PRO A 892 60.79 -1.65 7.42
N GLU A 893 61.23 -2.66 8.18
CA GLU A 893 60.33 -3.45 9.05
C GLU A 893 59.59 -2.56 10.07
N GLU A 894 60.23 -1.49 10.53
CA GLU A 894 59.68 -0.54 11.50
C GLU A 894 58.47 0.24 10.96
N SER A 895 58.30 0.27 9.63
CA SER A 895 57.13 0.87 8.99
C SER A 895 55.88 -0.04 9.03
N LEU A 896 56.06 -1.32 9.36
CA LEU A 896 54.99 -2.33 9.48
C LEU A 896 54.66 -2.53 10.97
N ARG A 897 53.59 -1.89 11.42
CA ARG A 897 53.18 -1.86 12.84
C ARG A 897 52.11 -2.92 13.15
N ALA A 898 52.49 -4.05 13.74
CA ALA A 898 51.55 -5.12 14.14
C ALA A 898 50.54 -4.70 15.22
N ASP A 899 50.91 -3.74 16.06
CA ASP A 899 50.06 -3.15 17.11
C ASP A 899 49.00 -2.18 16.56
N ALA A 900 49.24 -1.63 15.36
CA ALA A 900 48.39 -0.61 14.73
C ALA A 900 47.28 -1.19 13.83
N VAL A 901 47.24 -2.51 13.64
CA VAL A 901 46.13 -3.17 12.95
C VAL A 901 44.90 -3.28 13.87
N PRO A 902 43.68 -3.34 13.34
CA PRO A 902 42.47 -3.55 14.12
C PRO A 902 42.61 -4.70 15.14
N PRO A 903 42.16 -4.53 16.40
CA PRO A 903 42.35 -5.51 17.46
C PRO A 903 41.88 -6.92 17.12
N TYR A 904 40.78 -7.07 16.37
CA TYR A 904 40.24 -8.37 16.00
C TYR A 904 41.12 -9.15 15.00
N LEU A 905 42.04 -8.48 14.29
CA LEU A 905 43.03 -9.11 13.42
C LEU A 905 44.29 -9.57 14.17
N ARG A 906 44.32 -9.38 15.50
CA ARG A 906 45.41 -9.81 16.37
C ARG A 906 44.97 -11.06 17.13
N ILE A 907 45.79 -12.10 17.09
CA ILE A 907 45.51 -13.34 17.81
C ILE A 907 45.53 -13.09 19.31
N THR A 908 44.46 -13.48 20.00
CA THR A 908 44.44 -13.62 21.45
C THR A 908 44.95 -15.01 21.82
N LEU A 909 45.89 -15.11 22.76
CA LEU A 909 46.30 -16.38 23.32
C LEU A 909 45.53 -16.67 24.61
N ARG A 910 45.05 -17.89 24.73
CA ARG A 910 44.52 -18.48 25.96
C ARG A 910 45.42 -19.63 26.36
N VAL A 911 46.23 -19.44 27.39
CA VAL A 911 47.16 -20.45 27.89
C VAL A 911 46.41 -21.43 28.77
N ILE A 912 46.49 -22.73 28.46
CA ILE A 912 45.83 -23.79 29.21
C ILE A 912 46.82 -24.75 29.87
N ASP A 913 46.44 -25.30 31.02
CA ASP A 913 47.18 -26.37 31.69
C ASP A 913 46.86 -27.76 31.09
N GLU A 914 47.48 -28.82 31.65
CA GLU A 914 47.30 -30.22 31.23
C GLU A 914 45.86 -30.75 31.41
N ARG A 915 45.03 -30.05 32.20
CA ARG A 915 43.61 -30.39 32.45
C ARG A 915 42.65 -29.51 31.62
N GLY A 916 43.18 -28.64 30.76
CA GLY A 916 42.40 -27.72 29.94
C GLY A 916 41.90 -26.48 30.68
N LYS A 917 42.37 -26.22 31.91
CA LYS A 917 42.02 -25.02 32.66
C LYS A 917 42.84 -23.83 32.16
N GLU A 918 42.17 -22.69 32.00
CA GLU A 918 42.81 -21.43 31.62
C GLU A 918 43.71 -20.91 32.75
N LEU A 919 44.97 -20.65 32.41
CA LEU A 919 45.98 -20.08 33.29
C LEU A 919 46.11 -18.56 33.12
N ALA A 920 46.10 -18.10 31.86
CA ALA A 920 46.15 -16.70 31.51
C ALA A 920 45.68 -16.48 30.07
N ARG A 921 45.34 -15.23 29.76
CA ARG A 921 44.88 -14.80 28.45
C ARG A 921 45.45 -13.43 28.12
N SER A 922 45.96 -13.25 26.90
CA SER A 922 46.46 -11.96 26.42
C SER A 922 46.66 -11.97 24.90
N ARG A 923 46.59 -10.80 24.26
CA ARG A 923 47.07 -10.58 22.89
C ARG A 923 48.57 -10.30 22.81
N ASP A 924 49.20 -10.09 23.95
CA ASP A 924 50.64 -9.90 24.09
C ASP A 924 51.27 -11.25 24.46
N ALA A 925 51.77 -11.92 23.43
CA ALA A 925 52.45 -13.20 23.58
C ALA A 925 53.75 -13.08 24.38
N ASP A 926 54.44 -11.95 24.27
CA ASP A 926 55.69 -11.68 24.99
C ASP A 926 55.42 -11.51 26.48
N ALA A 927 54.35 -10.79 26.85
CA ALA A 927 53.92 -10.68 28.25
C ALA A 927 53.53 -12.04 28.86
N LEU A 928 52.83 -12.90 28.11
CA LEU A 928 52.50 -14.26 28.57
C LEU A 928 53.75 -15.14 28.70
N LEU A 929 54.71 -14.98 27.79
CA LEU A 929 56.03 -15.63 27.87
C LEU A 929 56.83 -15.16 29.08
N GLU A 930 56.79 -13.88 29.43
CA GLU A 930 57.43 -13.36 30.65
C GLU A 930 56.77 -13.92 31.91
N GLN A 931 55.43 -13.88 31.97
CA GLN A 931 54.67 -14.28 33.15
C GLN A 931 54.67 -15.79 33.40
N HIS A 932 54.50 -16.59 32.34
CA HIS A 932 54.31 -18.05 32.42
C HIS A 932 55.44 -18.85 31.78
N GLY A 933 56.33 -18.22 31.00
CA GLY A 933 57.44 -18.91 30.36
C GLY A 933 58.44 -19.50 31.37
N GLY A 934 58.61 -18.88 32.55
CA GLY A 934 59.40 -19.47 33.63
C GLY A 934 58.82 -20.80 34.13
N HIS A 935 57.49 -20.87 34.29
CA HIS A 935 56.78 -22.10 34.66
C HIS A 935 56.85 -23.14 33.54
N ALA A 936 56.59 -22.73 32.29
CA ALA A 936 56.69 -23.61 31.13
C ALA A 936 58.11 -24.19 30.95
N ARG A 937 59.16 -23.37 31.16
CA ARG A 937 60.58 -23.80 31.14
C ARG A 937 60.93 -24.71 32.32
N ALA A 938 60.37 -24.46 33.50
CA ALA A 938 60.56 -25.34 34.65
C ALA A 938 59.96 -26.74 34.42
N VAL A 939 58.76 -26.82 33.84
CA VAL A 939 58.14 -28.09 33.42
C VAL A 939 58.96 -28.77 32.31
N LEU A 940 59.56 -27.99 31.40
CA LEU A 940 60.46 -28.51 30.36
C LEU A 940 61.78 -29.07 30.93
N ARG A 941 62.31 -28.45 32.00
CA ARG A 941 63.56 -28.83 32.66
C ARG A 941 63.39 -30.04 33.59
N SER A 942 62.22 -30.21 34.20
CA SER A 942 61.92 -31.34 35.09
C SER A 942 61.58 -32.64 34.34
N ALA A 943 61.25 -32.56 33.04
CA ALA A 943 61.15 -33.71 32.15
C ALA A 943 62.55 -34.30 31.89
N ALA A 944 62.86 -35.43 32.53
CA ALA A 944 64.19 -36.07 32.52
C ALA A 944 64.77 -36.28 31.11
N PRO A 945 66.09 -36.08 30.89
CA PRO A 945 66.72 -36.26 29.59
C PRO A 945 66.90 -37.75 29.24
N THR A 946 66.59 -38.09 28.00
CA THR A 946 66.82 -39.41 27.39
C THR A 946 67.94 -39.40 26.32
N SER A 947 68.90 -38.44 26.34
CA SER A 947 69.89 -38.32 25.26
C SER A 947 71.37 -38.28 25.70
N ASP A 948 72.22 -39.03 24.98
CA ASP A 948 73.70 -39.11 25.04
C ASP A 948 74.46 -37.81 24.65
N TRP A 949 73.80 -36.65 24.69
CA TRP A 949 74.34 -35.40 24.12
C TRP A 949 75.25 -34.60 25.08
N GLU A 950 75.05 -34.71 26.40
CA GLU A 950 75.78 -33.89 27.38
C GLU A 950 77.20 -34.43 27.67
N ARG A 951 78.21 -33.55 27.68
CA ARG A 951 79.62 -33.90 27.98
C ARG A 951 80.23 -32.91 28.95
N LYS A 952 81.08 -33.35 29.88
CA LYS A 952 81.69 -32.48 30.90
C LYS A 952 83.21 -32.43 30.78
N GLY A 953 83.82 -31.32 31.21
CA GLY A 953 85.28 -31.22 31.41
C GLY A 953 86.12 -31.14 30.13
N LEU A 954 85.59 -30.56 29.05
CA LEU A 954 86.26 -30.44 27.76
C LEU A 954 87.32 -29.33 27.79
N THR A 955 88.57 -29.65 27.43
CA THR A 955 89.68 -28.69 27.32
C THR A 955 90.07 -28.37 25.87
N ALA A 956 89.47 -29.08 24.91
CA ALA A 956 89.64 -28.90 23.47
C ALA A 956 88.35 -29.25 22.72
N TRP A 957 88.26 -28.90 21.44
CA TRP A 957 87.10 -29.19 20.59
C TRP A 957 87.03 -30.68 20.18
N THR A 958 86.38 -31.52 21.00
CA THR A 958 86.33 -33.00 20.84
C THR A 958 84.93 -33.61 20.73
N PHE A 959 83.90 -32.79 20.52
CA PHE A 959 82.48 -33.19 20.55
C PHE A 959 81.75 -33.14 19.20
N GLY A 960 82.47 -32.90 18.10
CA GLY A 960 81.89 -32.87 16.75
C GLY A 960 81.28 -31.52 16.41
N GLU A 961 80.21 -31.54 15.60
CA GLU A 961 79.45 -30.35 15.20
C GLU A 961 78.45 -29.94 16.29
N LEU A 962 78.25 -28.63 16.46
CA LEU A 962 77.29 -28.06 17.40
C LEU A 962 76.02 -27.58 16.63
N PRO A 963 74.99 -28.43 16.46
CA PRO A 963 73.82 -28.12 15.65
C PRO A 963 72.98 -26.99 16.27
N PRO A 964 72.11 -26.33 15.48
CA PRO A 964 71.30 -25.21 15.95
C PRO A 964 70.26 -25.62 17.01
N PHE A 965 69.66 -26.81 16.91
CA PHE A 965 68.77 -27.40 17.92
C PHE A 965 68.67 -28.93 17.75
N VAL A 966 68.07 -29.58 18.74
CA VAL A 966 67.67 -31.01 18.74
C VAL A 966 66.20 -31.13 19.15
N THR A 967 65.46 -32.12 18.65
CA THR A 967 64.05 -32.36 18.97
C THR A 967 63.89 -33.44 20.03
N ARG A 968 63.01 -33.24 21.02
CA ARG A 968 62.65 -34.17 22.10
C ARG A 968 61.13 -34.35 22.16
N ARG A 969 60.64 -35.48 22.64
CA ARG A 969 59.20 -35.72 22.85
C ARG A 969 58.88 -35.72 24.33
N ILE A 970 58.03 -34.78 24.79
CA ILE A 970 57.68 -34.58 26.21
C ILE A 970 56.14 -34.51 26.31
N GLY A 971 55.53 -35.37 27.13
CA GLY A 971 54.07 -35.36 27.34
C GLY A 971 53.25 -35.60 26.06
N GLY A 972 53.78 -36.35 25.09
CA GLY A 972 53.13 -36.58 23.78
C GLY A 972 53.38 -35.49 22.73
N LEU A 973 53.95 -34.34 23.13
CA LEU A 973 54.28 -33.20 22.27
C LEU A 973 55.76 -33.26 21.83
N GLU A 974 56.06 -32.82 20.61
CA GLU A 974 57.45 -32.60 20.15
C GLU A 974 57.94 -31.20 20.57
N VAL A 975 59.15 -31.11 21.11
CA VAL A 975 59.74 -29.90 21.69
C VAL A 975 61.21 -29.75 21.29
N ARG A 976 61.65 -28.54 20.93
CA ARG A 976 63.06 -28.24 20.58
C ARG A 976 63.94 -27.94 21.81
N SER A 977 65.23 -28.22 21.74
CA SER A 977 66.25 -27.91 22.76
C SER A 977 67.61 -27.57 22.12
N TYR A 978 68.44 -26.75 22.76
CA TYR A 978 69.57 -26.05 22.11
C TYR A 978 70.95 -26.42 22.72
N PRO A 979 71.88 -27.05 21.97
CA PRO A 979 73.23 -27.35 22.43
C PRO A 979 74.09 -26.12 22.79
N ALA A 980 74.81 -26.15 23.91
CA ALA A 980 75.60 -25.03 24.41
C ALA A 980 76.92 -25.45 25.08
N LEU A 981 77.99 -24.63 24.94
CA LEU A 981 79.26 -24.80 25.67
C LEU A 981 79.32 -23.88 26.90
N VAL A 982 79.37 -24.43 28.11
CA VAL A 982 79.37 -23.66 29.36
C VAL A 982 80.78 -23.60 29.95
N ASP A 983 81.31 -22.39 30.21
CA ASP A 983 82.60 -22.20 30.88
C ASP A 983 82.55 -22.68 32.35
N ARG A 984 83.49 -23.55 32.73
CA ARG A 984 83.69 -24.05 34.11
C ARG A 984 84.99 -23.55 34.73
N GLY A 985 85.66 -22.57 34.11
CA GLY A 985 86.91 -21.97 34.59
C GLY A 985 88.16 -22.73 34.14
N ALA A 986 88.25 -24.03 34.39
CA ALA A 986 89.38 -24.86 33.94
C ALA A 986 89.11 -25.64 32.64
N ALA A 987 87.83 -25.80 32.28
CA ALA A 987 87.34 -26.56 31.13
C ALA A 987 85.94 -26.04 30.73
N VAL A 988 85.32 -26.65 29.72
CA VAL A 988 83.93 -26.35 29.31
C VAL A 988 83.05 -27.60 29.30
N ASP A 989 81.75 -27.45 29.52
CA ASP A 989 80.75 -28.53 29.41
C ASP A 989 79.85 -28.31 28.19
N LEU A 990 79.46 -29.38 27.50
CA LEU A 990 78.40 -29.40 26.48
C LEU A 990 77.08 -29.80 27.15
N VAL A 991 76.07 -28.92 27.10
CA VAL A 991 74.74 -29.11 27.72
C VAL A 991 73.60 -28.74 26.76
N LEU A 992 72.38 -29.17 27.04
CA LEU A 992 71.18 -28.70 26.32
C LEU A 992 70.47 -27.61 27.13
N LEU A 993 70.21 -26.46 26.49
CA LEU A 993 69.48 -25.33 27.06
C LEU A 993 68.11 -25.13 26.40
N GLU A 994 67.23 -24.41 27.09
CA GLU A 994 65.83 -24.20 26.71
C GLU A 994 65.66 -23.24 25.52
N THR A 995 66.60 -22.33 25.31
CA THR A 995 66.51 -21.28 24.27
C THR A 995 67.83 -21.13 23.50
N SER A 996 67.74 -20.75 22.23
CA SER A 996 68.91 -20.45 21.39
C SER A 996 69.77 -19.34 21.99
N ALA A 997 69.14 -18.30 22.53
CA ALA A 997 69.85 -17.16 23.12
C ALA A 997 70.69 -17.56 24.34
N ALA A 998 70.15 -18.39 25.23
CA ALA A 998 70.91 -18.91 26.37
C ALA A 998 72.07 -19.80 25.91
N ALA A 999 71.84 -20.60 24.87
CA ALA A 999 72.87 -21.45 24.27
C ALA A 999 74.01 -20.65 23.64
N ASP A 1000 73.71 -19.62 22.87
CA ASP A 1000 74.72 -18.77 22.23
C ASP A 1000 75.52 -17.96 23.28
N ALA A 1001 74.85 -17.43 24.31
CA ALA A 1001 75.51 -16.68 25.38
C ALA A 1001 76.49 -17.55 26.18
N ALA A 1002 76.05 -18.75 26.60
CA ALA A 1002 76.91 -19.71 27.25
C ALA A 1002 78.09 -20.09 26.33
N THR A 1003 77.78 -20.49 25.09
CA THR A 1003 78.77 -20.96 24.10
C THR A 1003 79.84 -19.92 23.83
N ARG A 1004 79.51 -18.63 23.79
CA ARG A 1004 80.51 -17.57 23.60
C ARG A 1004 81.56 -17.57 24.71
N THR A 1005 81.14 -17.69 25.96
CA THR A 1005 82.07 -17.77 27.10
C THR A 1005 82.85 -19.08 27.11
N GLY A 1006 82.22 -20.21 26.74
CA GLY A 1006 82.89 -21.50 26.59
C GLY A 1006 83.93 -21.48 25.47
N VAL A 1007 83.63 -20.89 24.31
CA VAL A 1007 84.56 -20.73 23.19
C VAL A 1007 85.76 -19.87 23.63
N ARG A 1008 85.53 -18.74 24.30
CA ARG A 1008 86.63 -17.94 24.88
C ARG A 1008 87.52 -18.78 25.78
N ARG A 1009 86.96 -19.60 26.67
CA ARG A 1009 87.75 -20.49 27.55
C ARG A 1009 88.61 -21.45 26.74
N LEU A 1010 88.03 -22.11 25.74
CA LEU A 1010 88.77 -23.02 24.86
C LEU A 1010 89.87 -22.30 24.08
N LEU A 1011 89.63 -21.08 23.60
CA LEU A 1011 90.63 -20.25 22.93
C LEU A 1011 91.78 -19.86 23.88
N MET A 1012 91.47 -19.49 25.13
CA MET A 1012 92.49 -19.20 26.15
C MET A 1012 93.34 -20.44 26.49
N LEU A 1013 92.74 -21.62 26.54
CA LEU A 1013 93.44 -22.89 26.75
C LEU A 1013 94.33 -23.24 25.55
N ALA A 1014 93.85 -23.00 24.33
CA ALA A 1014 94.61 -23.22 23.09
C ALA A 1014 95.80 -22.24 22.95
N ALA A 1015 95.61 -20.97 23.33
CA ALA A 1015 96.60 -19.89 23.22
C ALA A 1015 97.39 -19.63 24.53
N ARG A 1016 97.53 -20.64 25.39
CA ARG A 1016 98.06 -20.50 26.77
C ARG A 1016 99.36 -19.71 26.92
N GLY A 1017 100.27 -19.79 25.94
CA GLY A 1017 101.54 -19.06 25.95
C GLY A 1017 101.36 -17.55 25.89
N HIS A 1018 100.59 -17.05 24.91
CA HIS A 1018 100.30 -15.63 24.75
C HIS A 1018 99.45 -15.06 25.91
N VAL A 1019 98.54 -15.87 26.44
CA VAL A 1019 97.71 -15.52 27.61
C VAL A 1019 98.58 -15.34 28.86
N ALA A 1020 99.53 -16.26 29.11
CA ALA A 1020 100.41 -16.18 30.28
C ALA A 1020 101.32 -14.95 30.25
N VAL A 1021 101.91 -14.61 29.09
CA VAL A 1021 102.74 -13.41 28.91
C VAL A 1021 101.94 -12.13 29.18
N SER A 1022 100.71 -12.08 28.67
CA SER A 1022 99.84 -10.92 28.79
C SER A 1022 99.31 -10.74 30.22
N ALA A 1023 98.98 -11.82 30.93
CA ALA A 1023 98.47 -11.79 32.30
C ALA A 1023 99.42 -11.09 33.29
N ALA A 1024 100.73 -11.26 33.12
CA ALA A 1024 101.75 -10.66 33.99
C ALA A 1024 101.82 -9.12 33.91
N ARG A 1025 101.30 -8.53 32.83
CA ARG A 1025 101.37 -7.08 32.54
C ARG A 1025 100.05 -6.34 32.75
N MET A 1026 99.05 -7.00 33.33
CA MET A 1026 97.73 -6.41 33.55
C MET A 1026 97.75 -5.31 34.63
N PRO A 1027 97.06 -4.18 34.38
CA PRO A 1027 97.08 -3.01 35.26
C PRO A 1027 96.31 -3.25 36.57
N LEU A 1028 96.55 -2.39 37.57
CA LEU A 1028 95.72 -2.34 38.77
C LEU A 1028 94.35 -1.69 38.47
N PRO A 1029 93.31 -1.97 39.27
CA PRO A 1029 92.00 -1.34 39.09
C PRO A 1029 92.03 0.17 39.34
N PHE A 1030 91.04 0.88 38.80
CA PHE A 1030 90.86 2.32 39.01
C PHE A 1030 90.72 2.67 40.50
N PRO A 1031 91.18 3.87 40.94
CA PRO A 1031 90.91 4.41 42.26
C PRO A 1031 89.40 4.48 42.52
N THR A 1032 88.98 4.16 43.74
CA THR A 1032 87.57 4.37 44.13
C THR A 1032 87.25 5.86 44.21
N LEU A 1033 85.99 6.23 44.04
CA LEU A 1033 85.56 7.64 44.08
C LEU A 1033 85.80 8.32 45.44
N ASP A 1034 85.91 7.53 46.52
CA ASP A 1034 86.27 8.01 47.85
C ASP A 1034 87.79 8.09 48.08
N GLY A 1035 88.59 7.63 47.10
CA GLY A 1035 90.05 7.69 47.10
C GLY A 1035 90.76 6.49 47.75
N ALA A 1036 90.04 5.44 48.17
CA ALA A 1036 90.63 4.24 48.75
C ALA A 1036 91.14 3.24 47.67
N PRO A 1037 92.28 2.56 47.90
CA PRO A 1037 92.77 1.52 46.99
C PRO A 1037 91.92 0.23 47.08
N PRO A 1038 91.70 -0.49 45.95
CA PRO A 1038 90.89 -1.70 45.92
C PRO A 1038 91.57 -2.91 46.61
N ALA A 1039 90.77 -3.81 47.19
CA ALA A 1039 91.24 -5.04 47.83
C ALA A 1039 91.92 -6.02 46.85
N ARG A 1040 92.92 -6.80 47.31
CA ARG A 1040 93.74 -7.70 46.46
C ARG A 1040 92.92 -8.68 45.61
N GLY A 1041 91.89 -9.34 46.17
CA GLY A 1041 91.04 -10.26 45.42
C GLY A 1041 90.24 -9.58 44.29
N LYS A 1042 89.87 -8.31 44.47
CA LYS A 1042 89.25 -7.50 43.41
C LYS A 1042 90.26 -7.10 42.34
N ALA A 1043 91.53 -6.94 42.70
CA ALA A 1043 92.60 -6.66 41.74
C ALA A 1043 92.87 -7.86 40.82
N ASP A 1044 92.90 -9.09 41.34
CA ASP A 1044 93.13 -10.28 40.50
C ASP A 1044 91.94 -10.56 39.57
N ALA A 1045 90.71 -10.39 40.06
CA ALA A 1045 89.50 -10.49 39.23
C ALA A 1045 89.49 -9.42 38.12
N PHE A 1046 89.89 -8.19 38.44
CA PHE A 1046 90.00 -7.11 37.45
C PHE A 1046 91.06 -7.41 36.39
N LYS A 1047 92.25 -7.90 36.78
CA LYS A 1047 93.29 -8.31 35.83
C LYS A 1047 92.82 -9.42 34.91
N ALA A 1048 92.13 -10.43 35.46
CA ALA A 1048 91.56 -11.52 34.68
C ALA A 1048 90.48 -11.02 33.70
N LEU A 1049 89.68 -10.04 34.13
CA LEU A 1049 88.66 -9.44 33.29
C LEU A 1049 89.26 -8.62 32.14
N VAL A 1050 90.24 -7.74 32.41
CA VAL A 1050 90.94 -6.98 31.36
C VAL A 1050 91.60 -7.93 30.35
N LEU A 1051 92.20 -9.02 30.84
CA LEU A 1051 92.76 -10.07 29.99
C LEU A 1051 91.68 -10.76 29.15
N ALA A 1052 90.53 -11.10 29.73
CA ALA A 1052 89.43 -11.73 29.01
C ALA A 1052 88.87 -10.82 27.90
N ARG A 1053 88.77 -9.51 28.13
CA ARG A 1053 88.38 -8.53 27.10
C ARG A 1053 89.43 -8.39 26.00
N SER A 1054 90.70 -8.42 26.36
CA SER A 1054 91.80 -8.43 25.39
C SER A 1054 91.75 -9.68 24.50
N VAL A 1055 91.36 -10.83 25.06
CA VAL A 1055 91.13 -12.07 24.30
C VAL A 1055 89.89 -11.95 23.41
N ASP A 1056 88.78 -11.41 23.93
CA ASP A 1056 87.57 -11.19 23.13
C ASP A 1056 87.87 -10.33 21.90
N ASP A 1057 88.64 -9.25 22.05
CA ASP A 1057 89.02 -8.36 20.95
C ASP A 1057 90.01 -9.03 19.98
N ALA A 1058 90.99 -9.79 20.49
CA ALA A 1058 91.96 -10.51 19.67
C ALA A 1058 91.30 -11.54 18.74
N PHE A 1059 90.25 -12.21 19.22
CA PHE A 1059 89.49 -13.24 18.50
C PHE A 1059 88.15 -12.73 17.92
N LYS A 1060 87.86 -11.43 18.01
CA LYS A 1060 86.63 -10.80 17.50
C LYS A 1060 85.33 -11.44 18.06
N LEU A 1061 85.31 -11.80 19.34
CA LEU A 1061 84.20 -12.48 20.01
C LEU A 1061 83.08 -11.55 20.50
N ALA A 1062 82.92 -10.37 19.88
CA ALA A 1062 81.90 -9.40 20.25
C ALA A 1062 80.48 -10.03 20.22
N PRO A 1063 79.53 -9.58 21.08
CA PRO A 1063 78.14 -10.00 21.00
C PRO A 1063 77.60 -9.92 19.56
N GLY A 1064 76.89 -10.96 19.12
CA GLY A 1064 76.41 -11.07 17.72
C GLY A 1064 77.40 -11.63 16.71
N ALA A 1065 78.71 -11.70 17.02
CA ALA A 1065 79.68 -12.34 16.14
C ALA A 1065 79.40 -13.85 16.00
N PRO A 1066 79.52 -14.44 14.79
CA PRO A 1066 79.28 -15.85 14.56
C PRO A 1066 80.25 -16.70 15.40
N LEU A 1067 79.69 -17.66 16.15
CA LEU A 1067 80.46 -18.60 16.95
C LEU A 1067 80.89 -19.80 16.10
N PRO A 1068 82.08 -20.38 16.34
CA PRO A 1068 82.46 -21.61 15.66
C PRO A 1068 81.45 -22.72 16.04
N ARG A 1069 80.92 -23.42 15.04
CA ARG A 1069 80.05 -24.59 15.23
C ARG A 1069 80.75 -25.90 14.87
N THR A 1070 81.95 -25.82 14.29
CA THR A 1070 82.77 -26.96 13.87
C THR A 1070 84.19 -26.82 14.36
N LYS A 1071 84.91 -27.95 14.45
CA LYS A 1071 86.32 -27.99 14.84
C LYS A 1071 87.21 -27.12 13.92
N ALA A 1072 86.98 -27.20 12.61
CA ALA A 1072 87.73 -26.43 11.62
C ALA A 1072 87.57 -24.91 11.81
N ALA A 1073 86.34 -24.44 12.08
CA ALA A 1073 86.07 -23.03 12.35
C ALA A 1073 86.76 -22.56 13.65
N PHE A 1074 86.80 -23.41 14.69
CA PHE A 1074 87.50 -23.11 15.93
C PHE A 1074 89.03 -23.02 15.73
N GLU A 1075 89.63 -23.97 15.01
CA GLU A 1075 91.07 -23.97 14.76
C GLU A 1075 91.53 -22.78 13.90
N ALA A 1076 90.72 -22.35 12.93
CA ALA A 1076 90.97 -21.13 12.16
C ALA A 1076 91.03 -19.88 13.06
N LEU A 1077 90.09 -19.75 14.01
CA LEU A 1077 90.10 -18.66 14.99
C LEU A 1077 91.37 -18.68 15.85
N VAL A 1078 91.79 -19.86 16.33
CA VAL A 1078 93.04 -20.00 17.12
C VAL A 1078 94.24 -19.46 16.36
N GLN A 1079 94.40 -19.83 15.09
CA GLN A 1079 95.54 -19.41 14.27
C GLN A 1079 95.57 -17.89 14.02
N GLU A 1080 94.42 -17.29 13.70
CA GLU A 1080 94.34 -15.87 13.37
C GLU A 1080 94.47 -14.94 14.58
N GLY A 1081 93.88 -15.31 15.72
CA GLY A 1081 93.76 -14.43 16.88
C GLY A 1081 94.89 -14.53 17.89
N SER A 1082 95.56 -15.69 18.02
CA SER A 1082 96.58 -15.90 19.05
C SER A 1082 97.72 -14.86 19.05
N PRO A 1083 98.30 -14.45 17.90
CA PRO A 1083 99.36 -13.44 17.86
C PRO A 1083 98.90 -12.03 18.26
N ARG A 1084 97.59 -11.74 18.19
CA ARG A 1084 97.04 -10.41 18.48
C ARG A 1084 96.86 -10.17 19.97
N ILE A 1085 96.76 -11.23 20.79
CA ILE A 1085 96.47 -11.16 22.24
C ILE A 1085 97.43 -10.19 22.95
N GLU A 1086 98.74 -10.28 22.69
CA GLU A 1086 99.73 -9.44 23.37
C GLU A 1086 99.63 -7.95 23.01
N ARG A 1087 99.20 -7.64 21.78
CA ARG A 1087 98.97 -6.25 21.34
C ARG A 1087 97.72 -5.70 22.00
N GLU A 1088 96.59 -6.40 21.87
CA GLU A 1088 95.32 -5.96 22.47
C GLU A 1088 95.45 -5.82 24.00
N ALA A 1089 96.14 -6.76 24.66
CA ALA A 1089 96.43 -6.70 26.10
C ALA A 1089 97.23 -5.45 26.50
N ARG A 1090 98.19 -5.03 25.68
CA ARG A 1090 99.00 -3.83 25.93
C ARG A 1090 98.15 -2.57 25.79
N ASP A 1091 97.32 -2.50 24.76
CA ASP A 1091 96.48 -1.32 24.49
C ASP A 1091 95.42 -1.15 25.58
N TRP A 1092 94.80 -2.24 26.00
CA TRP A 1092 93.93 -2.28 27.18
C TRP A 1092 94.64 -1.85 28.47
N ALA A 1093 95.84 -2.38 28.74
CA ALA A 1093 96.61 -2.01 29.92
C ALA A 1093 96.94 -0.52 29.96
N ASN A 1094 97.40 0.05 28.83
CA ASN A 1094 97.73 1.46 28.71
C ASN A 1094 96.51 2.36 28.91
N ALA A 1095 95.37 2.02 28.28
CA ALA A 1095 94.14 2.79 28.41
C ALA A 1095 93.65 2.88 29.86
N VAL A 1096 93.74 1.78 30.60
CA VAL A 1096 93.41 1.74 32.04
C VAL A 1096 94.38 2.59 32.86
N VAL A 1097 95.70 2.48 32.64
CA VAL A 1097 96.70 3.24 33.39
C VAL A 1097 96.52 4.75 33.21
N VAL A 1098 96.37 5.22 31.97
CA VAL A 1098 96.20 6.65 31.67
C VAL A 1098 94.92 7.18 32.30
N THR A 1099 93.81 6.44 32.14
CA THR A 1099 92.51 6.80 32.71
C THR A 1099 92.56 6.84 34.25
N SER A 1100 93.24 5.88 34.87
CA SER A 1100 93.43 5.82 36.32
C SER A 1100 94.17 7.05 36.86
N SER A 1101 95.23 7.48 36.16
CA SER A 1101 96.01 8.65 36.55
C SER A 1101 95.16 9.95 36.50
N GLU A 1102 94.39 10.14 35.44
CA GLU A 1102 93.52 11.31 35.29
C GLU A 1102 92.34 11.30 36.26
N LEU A 1103 91.83 10.11 36.62
CA LEU A 1103 90.78 9.99 37.62
C LEU A 1103 91.31 10.44 38.99
N ALA A 1104 92.51 10.01 39.37
CA ALA A 1104 93.14 10.44 40.62
C ALA A 1104 93.30 11.97 40.70
N ALA A 1105 93.74 12.61 39.62
CA ALA A 1105 93.84 14.07 39.53
C ALA A 1105 92.47 14.76 39.67
N THR A 1106 91.44 14.21 39.02
CA THR A 1106 90.07 14.75 39.09
C THR A 1106 89.47 14.63 40.49
N LEU A 1107 89.68 13.51 41.18
CA LEU A 1107 89.24 13.31 42.56
C LEU A 1107 89.94 14.29 43.52
N ALA A 1108 91.22 14.56 43.32
CA ALA A 1108 91.95 15.58 44.08
C ALA A 1108 91.36 16.99 43.87
N ALA A 1109 91.09 17.37 42.62
CA ALA A 1109 90.45 18.65 42.29
C ALA A 1109 89.04 18.77 42.91
N LEU A 1110 88.26 17.68 42.86
CA LEU A 1110 86.92 17.62 43.44
C LEU A 1110 86.97 17.77 44.97
N LYS A 1111 87.92 17.11 45.64
CA LYS A 1111 88.14 17.26 47.09
C LYS A 1111 88.52 18.69 47.47
N ALA A 1112 89.33 19.36 46.66
CA ALA A 1112 89.70 20.76 46.90
C ALA A 1112 88.49 21.70 46.75
N ALA A 1113 87.71 21.55 45.67
CA ALA A 1113 86.50 22.35 45.42
C ALA A 1113 85.38 22.11 46.47
N SER A 1114 85.34 20.91 47.06
CA SER A 1114 84.33 20.54 48.07
C SER A 1114 84.48 21.26 49.43
N LYS A 1115 85.58 21.99 49.67
CA LYS A 1115 85.86 22.65 50.96
C LYS A 1115 85.08 23.94 51.20
N GLY A 1116 84.53 24.57 50.16
CA GLY A 1116 83.79 25.83 50.25
C GLY A 1116 82.37 25.72 49.66
N PRO A 1117 81.45 26.65 50.01
CA PRO A 1117 80.08 26.65 49.47
C PRO A 1117 80.01 27.11 48.00
N SER A 1118 81.03 27.82 47.52
CA SER A 1118 81.12 28.28 46.13
C SER A 1118 81.30 27.10 45.18
N GLY A 1119 80.42 26.96 44.19
CA GLY A 1119 80.49 25.87 43.21
C GLY A 1119 79.91 24.52 43.68
N ALA A 1120 79.20 24.48 44.81
CA ALA A 1120 78.63 23.24 45.37
C ALA A 1120 77.74 22.45 44.39
N ALA A 1121 77.03 23.14 43.49
CA ALA A 1121 76.20 22.51 42.45
C ALA A 1121 77.05 21.74 41.43
N ALA A 1122 78.16 22.32 40.96
CA ALA A 1122 79.08 21.66 40.03
C ALA A 1122 79.81 20.47 40.69
N VAL A 1123 80.18 20.59 41.98
CA VAL A 1123 80.76 19.48 42.75
C VAL A 1123 79.81 18.29 42.81
N ARG A 1124 78.53 18.54 43.08
CA ARG A 1124 77.50 17.48 43.15
C ARG A 1124 77.28 16.81 41.80
N ASP A 1125 77.15 17.58 40.73
CA ASP A 1125 76.95 17.05 39.38
C ASP A 1125 78.18 16.26 38.89
N ILE A 1126 79.40 16.75 39.10
CA ILE A 1126 80.61 16.02 38.69
C ILE A 1126 80.80 14.75 39.50
N ARG A 1127 80.47 14.74 40.80
CA ARG A 1127 80.47 13.49 41.58
C ARG A 1127 79.48 12.47 41.01
N SER A 1128 78.30 12.91 40.58
CA SER A 1128 77.33 12.07 39.87
C SER A 1128 77.89 11.56 38.53
N GLN A 1129 78.48 12.45 37.72
CA GLN A 1129 79.12 12.10 36.44
C GLN A 1129 80.22 11.04 36.62
N LEU A 1130 81.07 11.16 37.64
CA LEU A 1130 82.11 10.16 37.92
C LEU A 1130 81.53 8.80 38.33
N GLY A 1131 80.44 8.80 39.11
CA GLY A 1131 79.68 7.58 39.43
C GLY A 1131 79.14 6.86 38.19
N GLN A 1132 78.73 7.64 37.18
CA GLN A 1132 78.21 7.11 35.92
C GLN A 1132 79.31 6.69 34.94
N LEU A 1133 80.49 7.33 34.97
CA LEU A 1133 81.62 6.97 34.11
C LEU A 1133 82.36 5.73 34.64
N PHE A 1134 82.44 5.54 35.96
CA PHE A 1134 83.17 4.46 36.61
C PHE A 1134 82.27 3.51 37.41
N PRO A 1135 81.32 2.80 36.77
CA PRO A 1135 80.59 1.72 37.44
C PRO A 1135 81.53 0.54 37.75
N ALA A 1136 81.16 -0.28 38.74
CA ALA A 1136 82.00 -1.40 39.21
C ALA A 1136 82.35 -2.42 38.11
N ASN A 1137 81.47 -2.57 37.11
CA ASN A 1137 81.61 -3.50 35.98
C ASN A 1137 82.10 -2.82 34.68
N LEU A 1138 82.65 -1.60 34.74
CA LEU A 1138 83.04 -0.81 33.56
C LEU A 1138 83.78 -1.63 32.48
N ILE A 1139 84.79 -2.41 32.89
CA ILE A 1139 85.62 -3.18 31.97
C ILE A 1139 84.85 -4.33 31.29
N GLU A 1140 83.77 -4.84 31.90
CA GLU A 1140 83.03 -5.97 31.35
C GLU A 1140 82.37 -5.65 30.00
N TRP A 1141 81.96 -4.39 29.82
CA TRP A 1141 81.14 -3.99 28.68
C TRP A 1141 81.75 -2.86 27.84
N ILE A 1142 82.66 -2.04 28.36
CA ILE A 1142 83.18 -0.90 27.59
C ILE A 1142 84.03 -1.38 26.39
N PRO A 1143 83.85 -0.81 25.19
CA PRO A 1143 84.81 -0.99 24.10
C PRO A 1143 86.10 -0.20 24.35
N LEU A 1144 87.26 -0.75 23.98
CA LEU A 1144 88.56 -0.07 24.16
C LEU A 1144 88.57 1.35 23.58
N VAL A 1145 88.01 1.54 22.38
CA VAL A 1145 87.88 2.84 21.71
C VAL A 1145 87.16 3.89 22.56
N ARG A 1146 86.19 3.49 23.40
CA ARG A 1146 85.49 4.43 24.28
C ARG A 1146 86.30 4.74 25.54
N LEU A 1147 86.99 3.76 26.10
CA LEU A 1147 87.85 3.96 27.28
C LEU A 1147 88.96 4.98 27.00
N LEU A 1148 89.51 5.01 25.78
CA LEU A 1148 90.53 5.97 25.36
C LEU A 1148 90.10 7.45 25.45
N HIS A 1149 88.79 7.74 25.48
CA HIS A 1149 88.28 9.11 25.62
C HIS A 1149 88.12 9.57 27.08
N TYR A 1150 88.15 8.65 28.06
CA TYR A 1150 87.93 8.98 29.47
C TYR A 1150 88.90 10.04 30.03
N PRO A 1151 90.22 10.01 29.75
CA PRO A 1151 91.16 11.06 30.15
C PRO A 1151 90.69 12.48 29.78
N ARG A 1152 90.08 12.63 28.59
CA ARG A 1152 89.61 13.91 28.09
C ARG A 1152 88.38 14.41 28.86
N TYR A 1153 87.42 13.53 29.12
CA TYR A 1153 86.22 13.88 29.92
C TYR A 1153 86.60 14.30 31.34
N LEU A 1154 87.58 13.63 31.93
CA LEU A 1154 88.11 13.93 33.25
C LEU A 1154 88.78 15.31 33.31
N ARG A 1155 89.62 15.66 32.32
CA ARG A 1155 90.21 17.01 32.22
C ARG A 1155 89.16 18.10 32.04
N ALA A 1156 88.11 17.85 31.27
CA ALA A 1156 87.00 18.79 31.12
C ALA A 1156 86.25 19.00 32.45
N ALA A 1157 86.05 17.95 33.24
CA ALA A 1157 85.47 18.06 34.58
C ALA A 1157 86.37 18.86 35.53
N GLN A 1158 87.69 18.68 35.48
CA GLN A 1158 88.65 19.48 36.24
C GLN A 1158 88.56 20.98 35.88
N ALA A 1159 88.50 21.31 34.58
CA ALA A 1159 88.36 22.68 34.09
C ALA A 1159 87.04 23.32 34.56
N ARG A 1160 85.94 22.56 34.54
CA ARG A 1160 84.65 23.02 35.08
C ARG A 1160 84.71 23.30 36.57
N LEU A 1161 85.30 22.40 37.38
CA LEU A 1161 85.43 22.59 38.83
C LEU A 1161 86.12 23.91 39.16
N ALA A 1162 87.25 24.19 38.50
CA ALA A 1162 87.99 25.43 38.72
C ALA A 1162 87.14 26.68 38.41
N ARG A 1163 86.40 26.67 37.30
CA ARG A 1163 85.54 27.79 36.87
C ARG A 1163 84.29 27.96 37.73
N ALA A 1164 83.68 26.87 38.16
CA ALA A 1164 82.46 26.88 38.96
C ALA A 1164 82.72 27.41 40.38
N VAL A 1165 83.89 27.15 40.96
CA VAL A 1165 84.31 27.75 42.23
C VAL A 1165 84.56 29.26 42.07
N ALA A 1166 85.13 29.69 40.94
CA ALA A 1166 85.42 31.09 40.66
C ALA A 1166 84.18 31.93 40.33
N ASN A 1167 83.20 31.38 39.60
CA ASN A 1167 81.95 32.06 39.26
C ASN A 1167 80.76 31.08 39.21
N PRO A 1168 80.12 30.80 40.36
CA PRO A 1168 79.03 29.83 40.45
C PRO A 1168 77.81 30.20 39.62
N ALA A 1169 77.47 31.50 39.52
CA ALA A 1169 76.32 31.96 38.76
C ALA A 1169 76.48 31.70 37.25
N LYS A 1170 77.68 31.88 36.71
CA LYS A 1170 77.99 31.60 35.30
C LYS A 1170 77.99 30.11 34.99
N ASP A 1171 78.48 29.26 35.90
CA ASP A 1171 78.37 27.80 35.74
C ASP A 1171 76.90 27.34 35.78
N ALA A 1172 76.11 27.86 36.72
CA ALA A 1172 74.69 27.55 36.83
C ALA A 1172 73.92 27.91 35.54
N GLY A 1173 74.18 29.08 34.96
CA GLY A 1173 73.59 29.48 33.68
C GLY A 1173 73.95 28.55 32.51
N LYS A 1174 75.20 28.07 32.47
CA LYS A 1174 75.64 27.08 31.47
C LYS A 1174 75.04 25.69 31.70
N ALA A 1175 74.80 25.31 32.95
CA ALA A 1175 74.26 24.00 33.32
C ALA A 1175 72.74 23.91 33.14
N ALA A 1176 72.01 25.02 33.24
CA ALA A 1176 70.54 25.09 33.14
C ALA A 1176 69.92 24.36 31.93
N PRO A 1177 70.42 24.50 30.68
CA PRO A 1177 69.86 23.77 29.54
C PRO A 1177 70.27 22.29 29.47
N PHE A 1178 71.26 21.87 30.25
CA PHE A 1178 71.81 20.52 30.22
C PHE A 1178 71.20 19.61 31.30
N LEU A 1179 71.11 20.08 32.55
CA LEU A 1179 70.77 19.25 33.71
C LEU A 1179 69.41 18.53 33.58
N PRO A 1180 68.31 19.17 33.13
CA PRO A 1180 67.03 18.48 33.00
C PRO A 1180 67.04 17.36 31.95
N LEU A 1181 67.77 17.56 30.84
CA LEU A 1181 67.92 16.54 29.80
C LEU A 1181 68.74 15.35 30.31
N TRP A 1182 69.79 15.62 31.07
CA TRP A 1182 70.62 14.58 31.67
C TRP A 1182 69.86 13.76 32.72
N GLU A 1183 69.08 14.40 33.60
CA GLU A 1183 68.22 13.70 34.57
C GLU A 1183 67.16 12.85 33.89
N THR A 1184 66.53 13.37 32.84
CA THR A 1184 65.56 12.62 32.03
C THR A 1184 66.20 11.42 31.34
N PHE A 1185 67.42 11.57 30.81
CA PHE A 1185 68.18 10.46 30.24
C PHE A 1185 68.51 9.40 31.29
N LEU A 1186 68.97 9.78 32.47
CA LEU A 1186 69.26 8.82 33.54
C LEU A 1186 68.01 8.04 33.97
N ALA A 1187 66.83 8.70 34.02
CA ALA A 1187 65.57 8.04 34.37
C ALA A 1187 65.07 7.08 33.29
N ARG A 1188 65.38 7.32 32.01
CA ARG A 1188 64.85 6.54 30.87
C ARG A 1188 65.82 5.51 30.31
N SER A 1189 67.12 5.76 30.39
CA SER A 1189 68.13 4.95 29.71
C SER A 1189 68.15 3.49 30.18
N THR A 1190 67.88 3.24 31.46
CA THR A 1190 67.80 1.89 32.02
C THR A 1190 66.61 1.08 31.50
N THR A 1191 65.56 1.74 31.01
CA THR A 1191 64.32 1.10 30.51
C THR A 1191 64.11 1.31 29.01
N ALA A 1192 65.06 1.95 28.31
CA ALA A 1192 64.94 2.24 26.89
C ALA A 1192 64.82 0.94 26.08
N ARG A 1193 63.90 0.91 25.12
CA ARG A 1193 63.76 -0.27 24.24
C ARG A 1193 64.99 -0.50 23.37
N ASP A 1194 65.56 0.59 22.86
CA ASP A 1194 66.81 0.57 22.11
C ASP A 1194 67.98 0.91 23.04
N GLN A 1195 68.53 -0.15 23.65
CA GLN A 1195 69.67 -0.04 24.55
C GLN A 1195 70.95 0.42 23.85
N GLU A 1196 71.08 0.18 22.54
CA GLU A 1196 72.24 0.61 21.75
C GLU A 1196 72.17 2.12 21.49
N ALA A 1197 71.02 2.62 21.02
CA ALA A 1197 70.79 4.06 20.90
C ALA A 1197 70.89 4.79 22.24
N ALA A 1198 70.45 4.15 23.33
CA ALA A 1198 70.60 4.70 24.69
C ALA A 1198 72.09 4.85 25.06
N GLN A 1199 72.89 3.83 24.73
CA GLN A 1199 74.33 3.84 24.96
C GLN A 1199 75.06 4.84 24.05
N GLU A 1200 74.64 5.03 22.79
CA GLU A 1200 75.20 6.07 21.93
C GLU A 1200 74.88 7.48 22.45
N LEU A 1201 73.63 7.70 22.86
CA LEU A 1201 73.18 8.96 23.43
C LEU A 1201 73.90 9.28 24.74
N ARG A 1202 74.17 8.27 25.59
CA ARG A 1202 75.00 8.40 26.79
C ARG A 1202 76.34 9.07 26.48
N TRP A 1203 76.99 8.67 25.38
CA TRP A 1203 78.28 9.24 24.97
C TRP A 1203 78.13 10.63 24.37
N ALA A 1204 77.06 10.89 23.61
CA ALA A 1204 76.76 12.24 23.14
C ALA A 1204 76.57 13.24 24.29
N PHE A 1205 76.00 12.80 25.43
CA PHE A 1205 75.94 13.63 26.64
C PHE A 1205 77.32 13.98 27.22
N GLU A 1206 78.31 13.07 27.19
CA GLU A 1206 79.68 13.41 27.62
C GLU A 1206 80.35 14.42 26.68
N GLU A 1207 80.15 14.27 25.37
CA GLU A 1207 80.66 15.25 24.40
C GLU A 1207 80.01 16.62 24.60
N LEU A 1208 78.72 16.66 24.90
CA LEU A 1208 78.01 17.90 25.22
C LEU A 1208 78.54 18.54 26.51
N ARG A 1209 78.87 17.75 27.54
CA ARG A 1209 79.50 18.25 28.77
C ARG A 1209 80.84 18.93 28.46
N VAL A 1210 81.67 18.32 27.62
CA VAL A 1210 82.94 18.94 27.18
C VAL A 1210 82.66 20.26 26.46
N ALA A 1211 81.75 20.27 25.48
CA ALA A 1211 81.43 21.45 24.68
C ALA A 1211 80.90 22.64 25.52
N ILE A 1212 80.08 22.39 26.54
CA ILE A 1212 79.48 23.45 27.37
C ILE A 1212 80.49 24.01 28.39
N PHE A 1213 81.21 23.10 29.08
CA PHE A 1213 81.96 23.47 30.29
C PHE A 1213 83.45 23.69 30.04
N ALA A 1214 84.02 23.05 29.02
CA ALA A 1214 85.42 23.16 28.65
C ALA A 1214 85.59 23.26 27.12
N PRO A 1215 85.09 24.32 26.46
CA PRO A 1215 85.16 24.48 25.01
C PRO A 1215 86.60 24.52 24.46
N GLU A 1216 87.60 24.78 25.32
CA GLU A 1216 89.02 24.65 24.98
C GLU A 1216 89.49 23.21 24.77
N VAL A 1217 88.73 22.22 25.26
CA VAL A 1217 89.01 20.79 25.06
C VAL A 1217 88.31 20.34 23.78
N THR A 1218 89.08 19.89 22.79
CA THR A 1218 88.55 19.50 21.48
C THR A 1218 87.55 18.34 21.58
N THR A 1219 86.40 18.46 20.91
CA THR A 1219 85.43 17.36 20.78
C THR A 1219 85.56 16.66 19.42
N PRO A 1220 85.62 15.31 19.36
CA PRO A 1220 85.70 14.57 18.11
C PRO A 1220 84.40 14.63 17.29
N VAL A 1221 83.27 14.99 17.91
CA VAL A 1221 81.97 15.13 17.26
C VAL A 1221 81.30 16.43 17.69
N SER A 1222 80.62 17.11 16.76
CA SER A 1222 79.84 18.31 17.04
C SER A 1222 78.47 17.96 17.65
N VAL A 1223 78.31 18.25 18.94
CA VAL A 1223 77.09 17.96 19.71
C VAL A 1223 76.49 19.25 20.26
N THR A 1224 75.17 19.39 20.15
CA THR A 1224 74.41 20.55 20.66
C THR A 1224 73.24 20.10 21.53
N VAL A 1225 72.74 20.98 22.40
CA VAL A 1225 71.59 20.72 23.28
C VAL A 1225 70.36 20.25 22.48
N ALA A 1226 70.09 20.87 21.32
CA ALA A 1226 68.97 20.50 20.46
C ALA A 1226 69.09 19.07 19.88
N LYS A 1227 70.29 18.67 19.44
CA LYS A 1227 70.52 17.32 18.91
C LYS A 1227 70.32 16.24 19.98
N VAL A 1228 70.86 16.48 21.18
CA VAL A 1228 70.73 15.55 22.30
C VAL A 1228 69.28 15.49 22.80
N GLY A 1229 68.56 16.62 22.83
CA GLY A 1229 67.14 16.66 23.17
C GLY A 1229 66.26 15.88 22.17
N ALA A 1230 66.54 16.01 20.87
CA ALA A 1230 65.83 15.24 19.84
C ALA A 1230 66.11 13.74 19.94
N ALA A 1231 67.37 13.35 20.14
CA ALA A 1231 67.75 11.95 20.35
C ALA A 1231 67.15 11.37 21.64
N LEU A 1232 67.08 12.15 22.72
CA LEU A 1232 66.43 11.74 23.97
C LEU A 1232 64.91 11.58 23.83
N ALA A 1233 64.25 12.42 23.03
CA ALA A 1233 62.84 12.28 22.73
C ALA A 1233 62.55 11.05 21.84
N ALA A 1234 63.50 10.67 20.99
CA ALA A 1234 63.44 9.45 20.18
C ALA A 1234 63.72 8.18 21.00
N LEU A 1235 64.43 8.30 22.13
CA LEU A 1235 64.64 7.23 23.10
C LEU A 1235 63.32 6.94 23.83
N ARG A 1236 62.54 5.99 23.30
CA ARG A 1236 61.26 5.54 23.88
C ARG A 1236 61.44 4.47 24.95
#